data_AF-A0AA45A6J7-F1
#
_entry.id   AF-A0AA45A6J7-F1
#
_cell.length_a   1.000
_cell.length_b   1.000
_cell.length_c   1.000
_cell.angle_alpha   90.00
_cell.angle_beta   90.00
_cell.angle_gamma   90.00
#
_symmetry.space_group_name_H-M   'P 1'
#
loop_
_entity.id
_entity.type
_entity.pdbx_description
1 polymer ?
#
loop_
_entity_poly.entity_id
_entity_poly.type
_entity_poly.pdbx_seq_one_letter_code
_entity_poly.pdbx_strand_id
1 'polypeptide(L)'
;MVPNEWKRVNLDKLLATSVRNGYSPNAVDHETGHVVLGLGALTDRALDLANVKNVEATEQVLKTQLSHGDFLISRSNTPDKVGRSAMFRGELESCSYPDLMMKFRLDESIADPQYIESYLQSTKMRQYFRSCAAGSSNSMVKITKSVVEKAPILIPELAEQRKIVEILSTWDKAISTTEKLIETSKQQKKSLMQQLLTGKKRLVNPETDKAFEGEWKKVELGKLLDYKQPTPYLVKSTEYSNEYLTPVLTAGKTFILGYSNEDFGIFREELPAIIFDDFTTASKFVDFPFKAKSSAMKILIAKDSVSIKYVYEAMQVLNYPVGGHQRHWISIFVNLVIGLPEPEEQQKISSVLTAADKEIEVLQAKLAHFNQEKKALMQQLLTGKVRSQYERDSIDDMKFEPIIKLNKLVVKNYRRLEDLTIRLSDSNINVFIGNNGTGKTSILESIALSLSWLVARIKTSNGNGGVIGQSDITVNKSNATIGLSTEVIFDSSRQNYLWNTSVSRNGFTNKDESEYTQLKYLTEKIRNSITIDETTSIPLVVYYGVDRTNVNVKFSSLKSKYDRFDAFDFPIYKGASINGVFDWFHYRENIQNEKNIGNSGASNLEALLKSQGLSSEKISEALRLIESEDEILKSVKAAVLNFVDGITDIFIEREPEIGLFVKKDNVKVNINQLSQGERVLISLVADIARRLSILNYVDNPCEGKGIVLIDELELHLHPKWQQNIVENLRNTFPNIQFIITTHSPQILSTVRKDEISIINFTDDKCRIEHPLGETYGIASNDALVELMMVDPRPPLTWVNNLKEYLNLIDLGKHCSSEGKKLRDSLECELGEGHHELQKADRKIRRKGLFSS
;
A
#
# COMPACT_ATOMS: atom_id res chain seq x y z
N MET A 1 -18.74 0.73 -32.66
CA MET A 1 -19.12 2.02 -33.27
C MET A 1 -18.00 3.00 -33.01
N VAL A 2 -17.63 3.81 -34.02
CA VAL A 2 -16.71 4.95 -33.80
C VAL A 2 -17.56 6.08 -33.20
N PRO A 3 -17.17 6.71 -32.10
CA PRO A 3 -17.92 7.84 -31.52
C PRO A 3 -18.07 8.97 -32.54
N ASN A 4 -19.22 9.68 -32.54
CA ASN A 4 -19.56 10.72 -33.52
C ASN A 4 -18.56 11.90 -33.57
N GLU A 5 -17.76 12.09 -32.52
CA GLU A 5 -16.79 13.19 -32.37
C GLU A 5 -15.39 12.84 -32.90
N TRP A 6 -15.05 11.56 -33.03
CA TRP A 6 -13.74 11.13 -33.49
C TRP A 6 -13.67 11.18 -35.02
N LYS A 7 -12.65 11.86 -35.55
CA LYS A 7 -12.46 11.95 -37.00
C LYS A 7 -11.64 10.75 -37.46
N ARG A 8 -12.08 10.11 -38.55
CA ARG A 8 -11.25 9.15 -39.27
C ARG A 8 -10.49 9.90 -40.36
N VAL A 9 -9.18 9.92 -40.26
CA VAL A 9 -8.28 10.61 -41.20
C VAL A 9 -7.21 9.64 -41.69
N ASN A 10 -6.58 9.99 -42.81
CA ASN A 10 -5.39 9.30 -43.28
C ASN A 10 -4.16 9.94 -42.64
N LEU A 11 -3.08 9.17 -42.46
CA LEU A 11 -1.85 9.65 -41.85
C LEU A 11 -1.27 10.87 -42.58
N ASP A 12 -1.38 10.95 -43.91
CA ASP A 12 -0.94 12.10 -44.72
C ASP A 12 -1.51 13.45 -44.27
N LYS A 13 -2.72 13.47 -43.67
CA LYS A 13 -3.35 14.68 -43.11
C LYS A 13 -2.76 15.13 -41.77
N LEU A 14 -1.92 14.30 -41.17
CA LEU A 14 -1.28 14.54 -39.87
C LEU A 14 0.22 14.84 -40.01
N LEU A 15 0.76 14.82 -41.23
CA LEU A 15 2.20 14.97 -41.46
C LEU A 15 2.60 16.42 -41.68
N ALA A 16 3.66 16.86 -41.00
CA ALA A 16 4.38 18.11 -41.30
C ALA A 16 5.36 17.94 -42.47
N THR A 17 5.83 16.71 -42.73
CA THR A 17 6.76 16.38 -43.82
C THR A 17 6.31 15.17 -44.60
N SER A 18 6.55 15.14 -45.91
CA SER A 18 6.29 13.94 -46.71
C SER A 18 7.14 12.75 -46.26
N VAL A 19 6.61 11.53 -46.45
CA VAL A 19 7.33 10.29 -46.13
C VAL A 19 8.53 10.13 -47.07
N ARG A 20 9.71 9.85 -46.51
CA ARG A 20 10.99 9.69 -47.23
C ARG A 20 11.69 8.38 -46.90
N ASN A 21 12.40 7.80 -47.86
CA ASN A 21 13.24 6.61 -47.64
C ASN A 21 14.59 7.00 -47.03
N GLY A 22 15.24 6.05 -46.37
CA GLY A 22 16.62 6.19 -45.90
C GLY A 22 17.64 5.79 -46.95
N TYR A 23 18.87 5.55 -46.50
CA TYR A 23 20.00 5.12 -47.31
C TYR A 23 20.74 3.99 -46.57
N SER A 24 21.05 2.91 -47.27
CA SER A 24 21.77 1.75 -46.70
C SER A 24 23.25 1.79 -47.08
N PRO A 25 24.13 2.40 -46.25
CA PRO A 25 25.57 2.38 -46.45
C PRO A 25 26.18 1.01 -46.16
N ASN A 26 27.42 0.81 -46.64
CA ASN A 26 28.24 -0.33 -46.23
C ASN A 26 28.71 -0.15 -44.78
N ALA A 27 28.56 -1.18 -43.97
CA ALA A 27 29.03 -1.18 -42.58
C ALA A 27 30.54 -1.39 -42.51
N VAL A 28 31.17 -0.86 -41.46
CA VAL A 28 32.59 -1.04 -41.14
C VAL A 28 32.74 -1.64 -39.73
N ASP A 29 33.82 -2.38 -39.50
CA ASP A 29 34.04 -3.13 -38.25
C ASP A 29 34.73 -2.30 -37.13
N HIS A 30 34.98 -1.01 -37.37
CA HIS A 30 35.60 -0.09 -36.41
C HIS A 30 34.67 1.09 -36.09
N GLU A 31 34.92 1.78 -34.98
CA GLU A 31 34.13 2.95 -34.58
C GLU A 31 34.47 4.17 -35.43
N THR A 32 33.45 4.77 -36.04
CA THR A 32 33.56 5.99 -36.88
C THR A 32 32.85 7.20 -36.27
N GLY A 33 32.21 7.02 -35.11
CA GLY A 33 31.32 8.00 -34.51
C GLY A 33 29.99 8.20 -35.25
N HIS A 34 29.75 7.46 -36.35
CA HIS A 34 28.53 7.54 -37.16
C HIS A 34 27.91 6.15 -37.27
N VAL A 35 26.62 6.04 -37.00
CA VAL A 35 25.91 4.77 -37.02
C VAL A 35 24.68 4.81 -37.92
N VAL A 36 24.31 3.65 -38.47
CA VAL A 36 23.02 3.44 -39.13
C VAL A 36 22.20 2.42 -38.35
N LEU A 37 20.90 2.65 -38.21
CA LEU A 37 19.99 1.69 -37.61
C LEU A 37 19.94 0.39 -38.43
N GLY A 38 20.05 -0.74 -37.75
CA GLY A 38 19.78 -2.04 -38.32
C GLY A 38 18.27 -2.28 -38.47
N LEU A 39 17.90 -3.22 -39.33
CA LEU A 39 16.48 -3.54 -39.57
C LEU A 39 15.77 -4.06 -38.30
N GLY A 40 16.51 -4.64 -37.36
CA GLY A 40 15.99 -5.12 -36.09
C GLY A 40 15.82 -4.03 -35.03
N ALA A 41 16.27 -2.79 -35.28
CA ALA A 41 16.14 -1.68 -34.33
C ALA A 41 14.68 -1.32 -34.05
N LEU A 42 13.76 -1.51 -35.00
CA LEU A 42 12.34 -1.29 -34.78
C LEU A 42 11.69 -2.51 -34.12
N THR A 43 11.33 -2.37 -32.84
CA THR A 43 10.61 -3.38 -32.06
C THR A 43 9.11 -3.08 -31.98
N ASP A 44 8.34 -3.90 -31.27
CA ASP A 44 6.91 -3.65 -31.04
C ASP A 44 6.65 -2.59 -29.95
N ARG A 45 7.70 -2.09 -29.28
CA ARG A 45 7.58 -1.12 -28.17
C ARG A 45 8.40 0.15 -28.39
N ALA A 46 9.67 0.00 -28.76
CA ALA A 46 10.63 1.11 -28.85
C ALA A 46 11.74 0.82 -29.87
N LEU A 47 12.68 1.75 -29.99
CA LEU A 47 13.94 1.54 -30.69
C LEU A 47 14.90 0.72 -29.84
N ASP A 48 15.40 -0.39 -30.40
CA ASP A 48 16.52 -1.16 -29.86
C ASP A 48 17.84 -0.52 -30.30
N LEU A 49 18.46 0.22 -29.38
CA LEU A 49 19.68 0.99 -29.62
C LEU A 49 20.92 0.10 -29.79
N ALA A 50 20.85 -1.18 -29.41
CA ALA A 50 21.95 -2.12 -29.64
C ALA A 50 22.02 -2.58 -31.11
N ASN A 51 20.94 -2.42 -31.89
CA ASN A 51 20.85 -2.89 -33.26
C ASN A 51 21.32 -1.80 -34.25
N VAL A 52 22.61 -1.48 -34.19
CA VAL A 52 23.24 -0.45 -35.03
C VAL A 52 24.48 -1.00 -35.74
N LYS A 53 24.90 -0.32 -36.81
CA LYS A 53 26.15 -0.62 -37.53
C LYS A 53 26.97 0.66 -37.70
N ASN A 54 28.28 0.58 -37.51
CA ASN A 54 29.20 1.68 -37.79
C ASN A 54 29.31 1.90 -39.30
N VAL A 55 29.36 3.17 -39.71
CA VAL A 55 29.37 3.58 -41.13
C VAL A 55 30.27 4.79 -41.35
N GLU A 56 30.77 4.94 -42.57
CA GLU A 56 31.53 6.12 -42.98
C GLU A 56 30.62 7.36 -43.14
N ALA A 57 31.15 8.54 -42.79
CA ALA A 57 30.45 9.83 -42.85
C ALA A 57 30.34 10.37 -44.29
N THR A 58 29.70 9.61 -45.17
CA THR A 58 29.44 10.02 -46.56
C THR A 58 28.33 11.07 -46.64
N GLU A 59 28.30 11.85 -47.72
CA GLU A 59 27.27 12.87 -47.96
C GLU A 59 25.83 12.29 -47.86
N GLN A 60 25.63 11.05 -48.30
CA GLN A 60 24.33 10.39 -48.27
C GLN A 60 23.93 9.96 -46.84
N VAL A 61 24.89 9.51 -46.02
CA VAL A 61 24.66 9.19 -44.60
C VAL A 61 24.32 10.45 -43.81
N LEU A 62 25.00 11.55 -44.08
CA LEU A 62 24.71 12.84 -43.45
C LEU A 62 23.32 13.38 -43.83
N LYS A 63 22.88 13.17 -45.08
CA LYS A 63 21.53 13.55 -45.54
C LYS A 63 20.40 12.73 -44.91
N THR A 64 20.68 11.53 -44.39
CA THR A 64 19.69 10.65 -43.76
C THR A 64 19.84 10.58 -42.24
N GLN A 65 20.44 11.60 -41.62
CA GLN A 65 20.47 11.71 -40.16
C GLN A 65 19.08 11.90 -39.57
N LEU A 66 18.92 11.31 -38.38
CA LEU A 66 17.73 11.42 -37.55
C LEU A 66 17.86 12.59 -36.60
N SER A 67 16.73 13.24 -36.31
CA SER A 67 16.62 14.21 -35.22
C SER A 67 15.44 13.84 -34.34
N HIS A 68 15.43 14.38 -33.12
CA HIS A 68 14.29 14.26 -32.21
C HIS A 68 12.96 14.55 -32.93
N GLY A 69 11.98 13.67 -32.74
CA GLY A 69 10.65 13.77 -33.36
C GLY A 69 10.51 13.08 -34.72
N ASP A 70 11.59 12.51 -35.28
CA ASP A 70 11.51 11.72 -36.51
C ASP A 70 10.83 10.37 -36.24
N PHE A 71 9.69 10.12 -36.89
CA PHE A 71 9.05 8.80 -36.89
C PHE A 71 9.67 7.91 -37.93
N LEU A 72 9.94 6.67 -37.52
CA LEU A 72 10.43 5.61 -38.38
C LEU A 72 9.40 4.53 -38.53
N ILE A 73 9.30 3.98 -39.74
CA ILE A 73 8.49 2.79 -40.03
C ILE A 73 9.24 1.83 -40.94
N SER A 74 9.20 0.54 -40.60
CA SER A 74 9.84 -0.53 -41.37
C SER A 74 9.15 -0.71 -42.71
N ARG A 75 9.85 -0.38 -43.80
CA ARG A 75 9.37 -0.53 -45.18
C ARG A 75 9.44 -1.97 -45.67
N SER A 76 10.48 -2.71 -45.29
CA SER A 76 10.75 -4.06 -45.82
C SER A 76 11.26 -4.98 -44.71
N ASN A 77 10.56 -6.07 -44.41
CA ASN A 77 10.97 -7.05 -43.39
C ASN A 77 10.15 -8.35 -43.54
N THR A 78 10.27 -9.29 -42.60
CA THR A 78 9.32 -10.41 -42.50
C THR A 78 7.89 -9.90 -42.24
N PRO A 79 6.84 -10.66 -42.61
CA PRO A 79 5.45 -10.25 -42.45
C PRO A 79 5.04 -9.82 -41.04
N ASP A 80 5.67 -10.37 -40.00
CA ASP A 80 5.43 -10.01 -38.60
C ASP A 80 6.12 -8.69 -38.18
N LYS A 81 7.15 -8.25 -38.90
CA LYS A 81 7.98 -7.08 -38.56
C LYS A 81 7.80 -5.88 -39.49
N VAL A 82 7.29 -6.10 -40.71
CA VAL A 82 6.99 -5.00 -41.65
C VAL A 82 6.00 -4.02 -41.03
N GLY A 83 6.18 -2.72 -41.27
CA GLY A 83 5.38 -1.65 -40.70
C GLY A 83 5.61 -1.38 -39.21
N ARG A 84 6.61 -1.97 -38.56
CA ARG A 84 6.95 -1.62 -37.17
C ARG A 84 7.41 -0.18 -37.12
N SER A 85 7.10 0.51 -36.03
CA SER A 85 7.30 1.95 -35.96
C SER A 85 7.69 2.42 -34.58
N ALA A 86 8.53 3.44 -34.55
CA ALA A 86 8.93 4.13 -33.33
C ALA A 86 9.36 5.56 -33.66
N MET A 87 9.26 6.44 -32.68
CA MET A 87 9.78 7.80 -32.75
C MET A 87 11.22 7.84 -32.23
N PHE A 88 12.11 8.48 -32.98
CA PHE A 88 13.46 8.78 -32.55
C PHE A 88 13.44 10.00 -31.62
N ARG A 89 13.99 9.85 -30.41
CA ARG A 89 14.00 10.88 -29.36
C ARG A 89 15.35 11.55 -29.18
N GLY A 90 16.34 11.23 -30.01
CA GLY A 90 17.71 11.75 -29.90
C GLY A 90 18.60 10.85 -29.05
N GLU A 91 18.31 9.55 -29.01
CA GLU A 91 19.02 8.57 -28.19
C GLU A 91 20.47 8.33 -28.65
N LEU A 92 20.80 8.75 -29.89
CA LEU A 92 22.11 8.59 -30.51
C LEU A 92 22.50 9.88 -31.24
N GLU A 93 23.70 10.39 -31.00
CA GLU A 93 24.15 11.73 -31.43
C GLU A 93 24.39 11.84 -32.96
N SER A 94 24.76 10.75 -33.63
CA SER A 94 25.04 10.70 -35.08
C SER A 94 24.45 9.45 -35.74
N CYS A 95 23.13 9.36 -35.74
CA CYS A 95 22.39 8.19 -36.22
C CYS A 95 21.66 8.45 -37.53
N SER A 96 21.84 7.55 -38.51
CA SER A 96 21.13 7.52 -39.79
C SER A 96 20.21 6.30 -39.89
N TYR A 97 19.32 6.28 -40.89
CA TYR A 97 18.37 5.17 -41.10
C TYR A 97 18.47 4.56 -42.52
N PRO A 98 18.26 3.23 -42.64
CA PRO A 98 18.44 2.51 -43.90
C PRO A 98 17.28 2.73 -44.87
N ASP A 99 17.47 2.41 -46.16
CA ASP A 99 16.43 2.49 -47.21
C ASP A 99 15.24 1.52 -46.99
N LEU A 100 15.45 0.54 -46.10
CA LEU A 100 14.46 -0.40 -45.59
C LEU A 100 13.56 0.21 -44.50
N MET A 101 13.78 1.46 -44.10
CA MET A 101 12.91 2.26 -43.24
C MET A 101 12.46 3.52 -43.98
N MET A 102 11.28 4.00 -43.61
CA MET A 102 10.75 5.29 -44.04
C MET A 102 10.64 6.23 -42.85
N LYS A 103 10.86 7.52 -43.11
CA LYS A 103 10.83 8.60 -42.12
C LYS A 103 9.74 9.61 -42.43
N PHE A 104 9.09 10.13 -41.39
CA PHE A 104 8.17 11.27 -41.47
C PHE A 104 8.14 12.05 -40.15
N ARG A 105 7.59 13.27 -40.16
CA ARG A 105 7.28 14.07 -38.98
C ARG A 105 5.80 14.43 -38.96
N LEU A 106 5.27 14.54 -37.75
CA LEU A 106 3.88 14.90 -37.50
C LEU A 106 3.73 16.42 -37.36
N ASP A 107 2.56 16.92 -37.70
CA ASP A 107 2.12 18.26 -37.32
C ASP A 107 1.57 18.19 -35.89
N GLU A 108 2.42 18.61 -34.94
CA GLU A 108 2.12 18.55 -33.50
C GLU A 108 0.96 19.46 -33.06
N SER A 109 0.53 20.38 -33.92
CA SER A 109 -0.65 21.21 -33.65
C SER A 109 -1.97 20.44 -33.72
N ILE A 110 -1.97 19.28 -34.41
CA ILE A 110 -3.17 18.46 -34.63
C ILE A 110 -3.01 17.01 -34.14
N ALA A 111 -1.78 16.51 -34.00
CA ALA A 111 -1.51 15.14 -33.60
C ALA A 111 -0.43 15.07 -32.52
N ASP A 112 -0.76 14.48 -31.37
CA ASP A 112 0.23 14.19 -30.34
C ASP A 112 1.16 13.05 -30.82
N PRO A 113 2.49 13.24 -30.83
CA PRO A 113 3.42 12.22 -31.31
C PRO A 113 3.29 10.87 -30.60
N GLN A 114 3.14 10.86 -29.28
CA GLN A 114 3.08 9.62 -28.51
C GLN A 114 1.76 8.89 -28.74
N TYR A 115 0.67 9.64 -29.01
CA TYR A 115 -0.61 9.06 -29.41
C TYR A 115 -0.48 8.33 -30.75
N ILE A 116 0.16 8.97 -31.73
CA ILE A 116 0.38 8.36 -33.05
C ILE A 116 1.32 7.16 -32.96
N GLU A 117 2.40 7.24 -32.18
CA GLU A 117 3.28 6.10 -31.93
C GLU A 117 2.50 4.90 -31.38
N SER A 118 1.70 5.13 -30.33
CA SER A 118 0.83 4.12 -29.71
C SER A 118 -0.20 3.56 -30.71
N TYR A 119 -0.77 4.41 -31.56
CA TYR A 119 -1.72 4.00 -32.59
C TYR A 119 -1.08 3.14 -33.67
N LEU A 120 0.12 3.49 -34.14
CA LEU A 120 0.88 2.71 -35.12
C LEU A 120 1.34 1.36 -34.56
N GLN A 121 1.64 1.31 -33.26
CA GLN A 121 1.98 0.08 -32.53
C GLN A 121 0.76 -0.79 -32.20
N SER A 122 -0.46 -0.25 -32.31
CA SER A 122 -1.68 -1.01 -32.00
C SER A 122 -1.86 -2.24 -32.90
N THR A 123 -2.44 -3.31 -32.36
CA THR A 123 -2.71 -4.56 -33.10
C THR A 123 -3.43 -4.31 -34.42
N LYS A 124 -4.39 -3.38 -34.44
CA LYS A 124 -5.18 -3.03 -35.62
C LYS A 124 -4.32 -2.42 -36.72
N MET A 125 -3.43 -1.49 -36.38
CA MET A 125 -2.57 -0.85 -37.37
C MET A 125 -1.44 -1.76 -37.84
N ARG A 126 -0.87 -2.55 -36.92
CA ARG A 126 0.08 -3.62 -37.28
C ARG A 126 -0.54 -4.61 -38.28
N GLN A 127 -1.81 -4.98 -38.08
CA GLN A 127 -2.54 -5.86 -39.01
C GLN A 127 -2.80 -5.18 -40.36
N TYR A 128 -3.14 -3.87 -40.37
CA TYR A 128 -3.28 -3.10 -41.61
C TYR A 128 -2.00 -3.17 -42.45
N PHE A 129 -0.85 -2.80 -41.88
CA PHE A 129 0.42 -2.84 -42.62
C PHE A 129 0.78 -4.24 -43.08
N ARG A 130 0.56 -5.27 -42.25
CA ARG A 130 0.79 -6.67 -42.62
C ARG A 130 -0.10 -7.11 -43.80
N SER A 131 -1.36 -6.69 -43.83
CA SER A 131 -2.29 -7.03 -44.91
C SER A 131 -1.99 -6.32 -46.24
N CYS A 132 -1.34 -5.15 -46.17
CA CYS A 132 -0.91 -4.39 -47.34
C CYS A 132 0.50 -4.75 -47.83
N ALA A 133 1.24 -5.57 -47.06
CA ALA A 133 2.60 -5.95 -47.42
C ALA A 133 2.60 -6.96 -48.58
N ALA A 134 3.44 -6.71 -49.58
CA ALA A 134 3.56 -7.56 -50.76
C ALA A 134 5.03 -7.93 -51.03
N GLY A 135 5.26 -9.13 -51.55
CA GLY A 135 6.60 -9.62 -51.90
C GLY A 135 6.55 -11.08 -52.36
N SER A 136 7.52 -11.50 -53.17
CA SER A 136 7.61 -12.87 -53.70
C SER A 136 8.16 -13.89 -52.70
N SER A 137 8.74 -13.43 -51.57
CA SER A 137 9.27 -14.29 -50.50
C SER A 137 8.76 -13.85 -49.13
N ASN A 138 8.34 -14.80 -48.31
CA ASN A 138 7.93 -14.58 -46.91
C ASN A 138 9.08 -14.09 -46.01
N SER A 139 10.34 -14.17 -46.48
CA SER A 139 11.48 -13.62 -45.75
C SER A 139 11.61 -12.10 -45.87
N MET A 140 10.97 -11.47 -46.88
CA MET A 140 11.14 -10.05 -47.17
C MET A 140 9.95 -9.47 -47.96
N VAL A 141 8.92 -9.03 -47.23
CA VAL A 141 7.74 -8.32 -47.79
C VAL A 141 7.89 -6.81 -47.61
N LYS A 142 7.25 -6.03 -48.49
CA LYS A 142 7.40 -4.57 -48.57
C LYS A 142 6.05 -3.85 -48.48
N ILE A 143 6.05 -2.69 -47.81
CA ILE A 143 4.99 -1.68 -47.90
C ILE A 143 5.47 -0.46 -48.68
N THR A 144 4.57 0.22 -49.38
CA THR A 144 4.90 1.41 -50.17
C THR A 144 4.66 2.69 -49.37
N LYS A 145 5.24 3.80 -49.82
CA LYS A 145 4.95 5.14 -49.29
C LYS A 145 3.44 5.44 -49.26
N SER A 146 2.74 5.10 -50.33
CA SER A 146 1.28 5.30 -50.45
C SER A 146 0.49 4.53 -49.39
N VAL A 147 0.95 3.33 -49.00
CA VAL A 147 0.33 2.54 -47.91
C VAL A 147 0.50 3.24 -46.56
N VAL A 148 1.68 3.83 -46.30
CA VAL A 148 1.92 4.57 -45.06
C VAL A 148 1.08 5.84 -45.01
N GLU A 149 1.08 6.63 -46.09
CA GLU A 149 0.32 7.89 -46.18
C GLU A 149 -1.20 7.67 -46.03
N LYS A 150 -1.73 6.55 -46.54
CA LYS A 150 -3.14 6.19 -46.46
C LYS A 150 -3.52 5.38 -45.22
N ALA A 151 -2.62 5.21 -44.25
CA ALA A 151 -2.92 4.48 -43.04
C ALA A 151 -4.08 5.16 -42.28
N PRO A 152 -5.18 4.43 -41.98
CA PRO A 152 -6.37 5.04 -41.39
C PRO A 152 -6.21 5.23 -39.87
N ILE A 153 -6.14 6.48 -39.44
CA ILE A 153 -6.01 6.89 -38.04
C ILE A 153 -7.35 7.40 -37.54
N LEU A 154 -7.75 6.97 -36.34
CA LEU A 154 -8.83 7.60 -35.61
C LEU A 154 -8.22 8.66 -34.70
N ILE A 155 -8.67 9.91 -34.84
CA ILE A 155 -8.10 11.04 -34.13
C ILE A 155 -9.17 11.75 -33.28
N PRO A 156 -9.03 11.71 -31.94
CA PRO A 156 -9.76 12.59 -31.04
C PRO A 156 -9.20 14.02 -31.05
N GLU A 157 -9.82 14.92 -30.31
CA GLU A 157 -9.21 16.22 -29.99
C GLU A 157 -7.86 16.05 -29.27
N LEU A 158 -6.94 16.98 -29.48
CA LEU A 158 -5.55 16.90 -28.99
C LEU A 158 -5.47 16.68 -27.47
N ALA A 159 -6.41 17.23 -26.70
CA ALA A 159 -6.48 17.02 -25.25
C ALA A 159 -6.80 15.57 -24.87
N GLU A 160 -7.74 14.93 -25.58
CA GLU A 160 -8.06 13.50 -25.36
C GLU A 160 -6.93 12.60 -25.87
N GLN A 161 -6.20 12.98 -26.94
CA GLN A 161 -4.97 12.28 -27.36
C GLN A 161 -3.93 12.24 -26.23
N ARG A 162 -3.65 13.39 -25.60
CA ARG A 162 -2.69 13.51 -24.50
C ARG A 162 -3.10 12.69 -23.27
N LYS A 163 -4.39 12.67 -22.90
CA LYS A 163 -4.89 11.83 -21.80
C LYS A 163 -4.73 10.34 -22.09
N ILE A 164 -5.02 9.91 -23.32
CA ILE A 164 -4.81 8.51 -23.72
C ILE A 164 -3.34 8.14 -23.59
N VAL A 165 -2.44 9.02 -24.03
CA VAL A 165 -0.99 8.85 -23.89
C VAL A 165 -0.57 8.77 -22.43
N GLU A 166 -1.06 9.68 -21.59
CA GLU A 166 -0.76 9.69 -20.16
C GLU A 166 -1.12 8.35 -19.50
N ILE A 167 -2.34 7.85 -19.74
CA ILE A 167 -2.80 6.54 -19.25
C ILE A 167 -1.87 5.43 -19.73
N LEU A 168 -1.55 5.38 -21.03
CA LEU A 168 -0.67 4.35 -21.60
C LEU A 168 0.76 4.45 -21.05
N SER A 169 1.24 5.66 -20.77
CA SER A 169 2.58 5.92 -20.22
C SER A 169 2.75 5.37 -18.80
N THR A 170 1.68 5.36 -17.99
CA THR A 170 1.70 4.75 -16.64
C THR A 170 1.97 3.24 -16.72
N TRP A 171 1.37 2.56 -17.71
CA TRP A 171 1.65 1.15 -17.97
C TRP A 171 3.08 0.93 -18.47
N ASP A 172 3.59 1.81 -19.33
CA ASP A 172 4.99 1.75 -19.77
C ASP A 172 5.98 1.92 -18.62
N LYS A 173 5.71 2.84 -17.68
CA LYS A 173 6.51 3.00 -16.46
C LYS A 173 6.46 1.75 -15.58
N ALA A 174 5.29 1.15 -15.38
CA ALA A 174 5.13 -0.07 -14.60
C ALA A 174 5.87 -1.27 -15.24
N ILE A 175 5.79 -1.41 -16.56
CA ILE A 175 6.50 -2.43 -17.35
C ILE A 175 8.01 -2.23 -17.21
N SER A 176 8.52 -1.02 -17.45
CA SER A 176 9.95 -0.71 -17.35
C SER A 176 10.50 -0.92 -15.94
N THR A 177 9.74 -0.51 -14.92
CA THR A 177 10.12 -0.74 -13.51
C THR A 177 10.18 -2.22 -13.19
N THR A 178 9.22 -3.00 -13.65
CA THR A 178 9.20 -4.47 -13.43
C THR A 178 10.36 -5.15 -14.17
N GLU A 179 10.70 -4.70 -15.39
CA GLU A 179 11.86 -5.20 -16.14
C GLU A 179 13.18 -4.93 -15.39
N LYS A 180 13.33 -3.72 -14.82
CA LYS A 180 14.49 -3.39 -13.97
C LYS A 180 14.54 -4.23 -12.69
N LEU A 181 13.40 -4.49 -12.05
CA LEU A 181 13.33 -5.37 -10.88
C LEU A 181 13.75 -6.80 -11.25
N ILE A 182 13.27 -7.34 -12.37
CA ILE A 182 13.67 -8.67 -12.85
C ILE A 182 15.19 -8.74 -13.07
N GLU A 183 15.78 -7.72 -13.69
CA GLU A 183 17.23 -7.70 -13.92
C GLU A 183 18.00 -7.61 -12.59
N THR A 184 17.52 -6.81 -11.65
CA THR A 184 18.09 -6.67 -10.32
C THR A 184 18.02 -7.98 -9.53
N SER A 185 16.85 -8.64 -9.48
CA SER A 185 16.67 -9.93 -8.80
C SER A 185 17.51 -11.04 -9.46
N LYS A 186 17.66 -11.04 -10.79
CA LYS A 186 18.59 -11.95 -11.49
C LYS A 186 20.04 -11.70 -11.11
N GLN A 187 20.47 -10.44 -11.06
CA GLN A 187 21.82 -10.09 -10.65
C GLN A 187 22.08 -10.47 -9.17
N GLN A 188 21.10 -10.22 -8.30
CA GLN A 188 21.15 -10.61 -6.90
C GLN A 188 21.23 -12.13 -6.74
N LYS A 189 20.41 -12.90 -7.47
CA LYS A 189 20.50 -14.37 -7.52
C LYS A 189 21.90 -14.80 -7.95
N LYS A 190 22.44 -14.23 -9.03
CA LYS A 190 23.79 -14.57 -9.52
C LYS A 190 24.87 -14.30 -8.46
N SER A 191 24.79 -13.17 -7.77
CA SER A 191 25.69 -12.85 -6.65
C SER A 191 25.55 -13.85 -5.50
N LEU A 192 24.31 -14.18 -5.13
CA LEU A 192 24.00 -15.14 -4.07
C LEU A 192 24.52 -16.54 -4.40
N MET A 193 24.36 -16.99 -5.65
CA MET A 193 24.94 -18.25 -6.14
C MET A 193 26.45 -18.25 -6.00
N GLN A 194 27.14 -17.17 -6.39
CA GLN A 194 28.60 -17.08 -6.25
C GLN A 194 29.05 -17.08 -4.79
N GLN A 195 28.28 -16.55 -3.84
CA GLN A 195 28.62 -16.53 -2.42
C GLN A 195 28.34 -17.87 -1.74
N LEU A 196 27.14 -18.41 -1.95
CA LEU A 196 26.65 -19.61 -1.27
C LEU A 196 27.29 -20.87 -1.85
N LEU A 197 27.30 -21.06 -3.18
CA LEU A 197 27.79 -22.30 -3.81
C LEU A 197 29.31 -22.43 -3.84
N THR A 198 30.05 -21.41 -3.39
CA THR A 198 31.51 -21.46 -3.24
C THR A 198 31.96 -21.46 -1.78
N GLY A 199 31.02 -21.45 -0.84
CA GLY A 199 31.31 -21.42 0.60
C GLY A 199 31.88 -20.09 1.11
N LYS A 200 31.96 -19.04 0.28
CA LYS A 200 32.40 -17.68 0.70
C LYS A 200 31.51 -17.09 1.80
N LYS A 201 30.21 -17.44 1.77
CA LYS A 201 29.25 -17.12 2.83
C LYS A 201 28.55 -18.41 3.26
N ARG A 202 28.60 -18.72 4.55
CA ARG A 202 27.92 -19.88 5.15
C ARG A 202 26.57 -19.41 5.71
N LEU A 203 25.54 -20.24 5.58
CA LEU A 203 24.22 -19.96 6.15
C LEU A 203 24.22 -20.25 7.66
N VAL A 204 23.23 -19.72 8.38
CA VAL A 204 23.04 -20.01 9.81
C VAL A 204 22.38 -21.38 9.97
N ASN A 205 22.97 -22.21 10.82
CA ASN A 205 22.39 -23.46 11.29
C ASN A 205 21.28 -23.13 12.32
N PRO A 206 20.05 -23.65 12.14
CA PRO A 206 18.90 -23.24 12.93
C PRO A 206 18.88 -23.87 14.33
N GLU A 207 19.63 -24.95 14.55
CA GLU A 207 19.70 -25.66 15.84
C GLU A 207 20.73 -25.02 16.78
N THR A 208 21.74 -24.36 16.22
CA THR A 208 22.86 -23.78 16.98
C THR A 208 22.91 -22.25 16.93
N ASP A 209 22.10 -21.63 16.05
CA ASP A 209 22.06 -20.18 15.76
C ASP A 209 23.44 -19.59 15.37
N LYS A 210 24.34 -20.45 14.88
CA LYS A 210 25.67 -20.10 14.37
C LYS A 210 25.80 -20.48 12.90
N ALA A 211 26.76 -19.89 12.19
CA ALA A 211 27.04 -20.29 10.81
C ALA A 211 27.46 -21.77 10.73
N PHE A 212 27.11 -22.48 9.66
CA PHE A 212 27.64 -23.84 9.45
C PHE A 212 29.17 -23.83 9.45
N GLU A 213 29.76 -24.74 10.23
CA GLU A 213 31.21 -24.89 10.38
C GLU A 213 31.74 -26.08 9.55
N GLY A 214 33.05 -26.29 9.54
CA GLY A 214 33.70 -27.41 8.82
C GLY A 214 34.06 -27.12 7.34
N GLU A 215 34.98 -27.92 6.80
CA GLU A 215 35.43 -27.80 5.41
C GLU A 215 34.53 -28.56 4.43
N TRP A 216 34.27 -27.94 3.28
CA TRP A 216 33.51 -28.58 2.20
C TRP A 216 34.36 -29.64 1.49
N LYS A 217 33.77 -30.80 1.24
CA LYS A 217 34.42 -31.87 0.45
C LYS A 217 34.45 -31.44 -1.01
N LYS A 218 35.58 -31.65 -1.69
CA LYS A 218 35.68 -31.45 -3.15
C LYS A 218 35.35 -32.76 -3.85
N VAL A 219 34.29 -32.77 -4.66
CA VAL A 219 33.76 -34.00 -5.28
C VAL A 219 33.46 -33.78 -6.76
N GLU A 220 33.83 -34.78 -7.58
CA GLU A 220 33.52 -34.82 -9.02
C GLU A 220 32.03 -35.06 -9.26
N LEU A 221 31.44 -34.41 -10.27
CA LEU A 221 30.02 -34.56 -10.61
C LEU A 221 29.63 -36.03 -10.87
N GLY A 222 30.51 -36.85 -11.46
CA GLY A 222 30.28 -38.28 -11.69
C GLY A 222 30.09 -39.13 -10.43
N LYS A 223 30.57 -38.64 -9.28
CA LYS A 223 30.35 -39.28 -7.97
C LYS A 223 29.03 -38.85 -7.34
N LEU A 224 28.41 -37.78 -7.86
CA LEU A 224 27.16 -37.21 -7.34
C LEU A 224 25.94 -37.53 -8.21
N LEU A 225 26.14 -37.70 -9.52
CA LEU A 225 25.07 -37.88 -10.50
C LEU A 225 25.26 -39.18 -11.29
N ASP A 226 24.17 -39.94 -11.44
CA ASP A 226 24.05 -40.96 -12.48
C ASP A 226 23.39 -40.37 -13.73
N TYR A 227 23.60 -41.00 -14.88
CA TYR A 227 22.98 -40.58 -16.13
C TYR A 227 22.14 -41.69 -16.74
N LYS A 228 21.04 -41.28 -17.37
CA LYS A 228 20.17 -42.13 -18.18
C LYS A 228 20.13 -41.64 -19.62
N GLN A 229 20.11 -42.58 -20.55
CA GLN A 229 19.87 -42.27 -21.95
C GLN A 229 18.39 -41.91 -22.13
N PRO A 230 18.07 -40.85 -22.88
CA PRO A 230 16.68 -40.40 -23.07
C PRO A 230 15.88 -41.31 -24.02
N THR A 231 16.52 -42.28 -24.69
CA THR A 231 15.91 -43.13 -25.74
C THR A 231 14.55 -43.73 -25.35
N PRO A 232 14.36 -44.29 -24.14
CA PRO A 232 13.07 -44.84 -23.72
C PRO A 232 11.96 -43.79 -23.59
N TYR A 233 12.33 -42.51 -23.49
CA TYR A 233 11.44 -41.39 -23.22
C TYR A 233 11.24 -40.47 -24.42
N LEU A 234 11.79 -40.85 -25.59
CA LEU A 234 11.66 -40.06 -26.80
C LEU A 234 10.20 -40.00 -27.25
N VAL A 235 9.79 -38.80 -27.69
CA VAL A 235 8.53 -38.63 -28.40
C VAL A 235 8.61 -39.28 -29.78
N LYS A 236 7.55 -39.95 -30.21
CA LYS A 236 7.45 -40.55 -31.56
C LYS A 236 6.89 -39.55 -32.58
N SER A 237 5.97 -38.68 -32.15
CA SER A 237 5.38 -37.64 -32.99
C SER A 237 5.97 -36.24 -32.73
N THR A 238 6.05 -35.42 -33.77
CA THR A 238 6.39 -33.99 -33.65
C THR A 238 5.16 -33.07 -33.70
N GLU A 239 3.96 -33.64 -33.73
CA GLU A 239 2.71 -32.89 -33.65
C GLU A 239 2.38 -32.55 -32.20
N TYR A 240 2.66 -31.31 -31.80
CA TYR A 240 2.40 -30.83 -30.45
C TYR A 240 1.15 -29.96 -30.40
N SER A 241 0.38 -30.08 -29.33
CA SER A 241 -0.78 -29.24 -29.05
C SER A 241 -0.75 -28.80 -27.60
N ASN A 242 -1.18 -27.57 -27.31
CA ASN A 242 -1.35 -27.08 -25.93
C ASN A 242 -2.54 -27.74 -25.21
N GLU A 243 -3.37 -28.51 -25.93
CA GLU A 243 -4.47 -29.28 -25.35
C GLU A 243 -4.01 -30.62 -24.76
N TYR A 244 -2.79 -31.06 -25.09
CA TYR A 244 -2.22 -32.31 -24.57
C TYR A 244 -1.54 -32.10 -23.22
N LEU A 245 -1.36 -33.18 -22.45
CA LEU A 245 -0.93 -33.11 -21.05
C LEU A 245 0.57 -33.32 -20.85
N THR A 246 1.24 -34.09 -21.70
CA THR A 246 2.62 -34.53 -21.46
C THR A 246 3.63 -33.57 -22.11
N PRO A 247 4.43 -32.82 -21.34
CA PRO A 247 5.39 -31.87 -21.91
C PRO A 247 6.57 -32.59 -22.59
N VAL A 248 6.98 -32.09 -23.75
CA VAL A 248 8.16 -32.55 -24.49
C VAL A 248 9.30 -31.55 -24.31
N LEU A 249 10.39 -32.00 -23.70
CA LEU A 249 11.48 -31.12 -23.24
C LEU A 249 12.72 -31.18 -24.14
N THR A 250 13.45 -30.05 -24.15
CA THR A 250 14.85 -29.95 -24.59
C THR A 250 15.65 -29.12 -23.59
N ALA A 251 16.95 -29.36 -23.47
CA ALA A 251 17.83 -28.53 -22.65
C ALA A 251 18.21 -27.20 -23.33
N GLY A 252 17.84 -26.99 -24.59
CA GLY A 252 18.08 -25.76 -25.34
C GLY A 252 17.22 -24.56 -24.90
N LYS A 253 17.24 -23.48 -25.71
CA LYS A 253 16.54 -22.21 -25.41
C LYS A 253 15.04 -22.37 -25.13
N THR A 254 14.38 -23.25 -25.87
CA THR A 254 12.94 -23.53 -25.72
C THR A 254 12.75 -24.75 -24.83
N PHE A 255 12.75 -24.56 -23.50
CA PHE A 255 12.72 -25.66 -22.53
C PHE A 255 11.58 -26.66 -22.76
N ILE A 256 10.35 -26.17 -22.95
CA ILE A 256 9.17 -26.94 -23.33
C ILE A 256 8.85 -26.65 -24.80
N LEU A 257 8.91 -27.66 -25.67
CA LEU A 257 8.63 -27.50 -27.12
C LEU A 257 7.14 -27.54 -27.44
N GLY A 258 6.36 -28.13 -26.55
CA GLY A 258 4.92 -28.37 -26.68
C GLY A 258 4.53 -29.57 -25.84
N TYR A 259 3.28 -30.00 -25.97
CA TYR A 259 2.75 -31.16 -25.27
C TYR A 259 2.37 -32.25 -26.26
N SER A 260 2.57 -33.51 -25.87
CA SER A 260 2.25 -34.72 -26.62
C SER A 260 1.09 -35.44 -25.94
N ASN A 261 0.24 -36.09 -26.74
CA ASN A 261 -0.82 -36.96 -26.29
C ASN A 261 -0.34 -38.40 -26.01
N GLU A 262 0.95 -38.69 -26.20
CA GLU A 262 1.52 -39.99 -25.85
C GLU A 262 1.45 -40.22 -24.33
N ASP A 263 0.93 -41.38 -23.93
CA ASP A 263 0.76 -41.81 -22.53
C ASP A 263 1.83 -42.81 -22.07
N PHE A 264 2.66 -43.32 -22.99
CA PHE A 264 3.78 -44.23 -22.74
C PHE A 264 5.14 -43.54 -22.80
N GLY A 265 6.17 -44.16 -22.20
CA GLY A 265 7.55 -43.67 -22.26
C GLY A 265 7.69 -42.27 -21.69
N ILE A 266 7.06 -42.01 -20.54
CA ILE A 266 7.11 -40.74 -19.81
C ILE A 266 8.04 -40.94 -18.62
N PHE A 267 9.00 -40.03 -18.45
CA PHE A 267 9.89 -40.04 -17.28
C PHE A 267 9.11 -39.59 -16.05
N ARG A 268 8.97 -40.46 -15.04
CA ARG A 268 8.16 -40.21 -13.83
C ARG A 268 8.84 -40.62 -12.52
N GLU A 269 9.53 -41.75 -12.51
CA GLU A 269 9.90 -42.47 -11.28
C GLU A 269 11.07 -41.86 -10.50
N GLU A 270 11.98 -41.16 -11.19
CA GLU A 270 13.22 -40.62 -10.59
C GLU A 270 13.29 -39.10 -10.72
N LEU A 271 12.16 -38.44 -10.46
CA LEU A 271 12.10 -36.99 -10.31
C LEU A 271 12.45 -36.60 -8.86
N PRO A 272 13.05 -35.42 -8.63
CA PRO A 272 13.51 -34.46 -9.65
C PRO A 272 14.78 -34.90 -10.40
N ALA A 273 14.96 -34.42 -11.63
CA ALA A 273 16.07 -34.73 -12.52
C ALA A 273 16.69 -33.45 -13.13
N ILE A 274 17.92 -33.56 -13.64
CA ILE A 274 18.56 -32.51 -14.45
C ILE A 274 18.60 -32.98 -15.90
N ILE A 275 18.05 -32.20 -16.82
CA ILE A 275 18.25 -32.42 -18.25
C ILE A 275 19.50 -31.65 -18.68
N PHE A 276 20.44 -32.34 -19.31
CA PHE A 276 21.71 -31.78 -19.76
C PHE A 276 21.88 -31.97 -21.27
N ASP A 277 22.18 -30.90 -22.00
CA ASP A 277 22.48 -30.97 -23.43
C ASP A 277 23.96 -31.33 -23.65
N ASP A 278 24.20 -32.46 -24.32
CA ASP A 278 25.54 -33.03 -24.45
C ASP A 278 26.46 -32.23 -25.39
N PHE A 279 25.91 -31.29 -26.18
CA PHE A 279 26.68 -30.47 -27.11
C PHE A 279 26.85 -29.02 -26.65
N THR A 280 25.82 -28.44 -26.03
CA THR A 280 25.79 -27.03 -25.63
C THR A 280 26.02 -26.82 -24.14
N THR A 281 26.11 -27.91 -23.36
CA THR A 281 26.23 -27.92 -21.90
C THR A 281 25.09 -27.22 -21.16
N ALA A 282 24.03 -26.82 -21.88
CA ALA A 282 22.85 -26.22 -21.29
C ALA A 282 22.18 -27.24 -20.37
N SER A 283 21.77 -26.80 -19.18
CA SER A 283 21.12 -27.66 -18.20
C SER A 283 19.84 -27.05 -17.67
N LYS A 284 18.89 -27.91 -17.28
CA LYS A 284 17.58 -27.54 -16.75
C LYS A 284 17.19 -28.47 -15.63
N PHE A 285 16.69 -27.90 -14.52
CA PHE A 285 16.09 -28.65 -13.43
C PHE A 285 14.64 -29.00 -13.76
N VAL A 286 14.22 -30.23 -13.49
CA VAL A 286 12.87 -30.73 -13.82
C VAL A 286 12.33 -31.55 -12.65
N ASP A 287 11.17 -31.15 -12.13
CA ASP A 287 10.47 -31.80 -11.02
C ASP A 287 9.07 -32.33 -11.39
N PHE A 288 8.75 -32.35 -12.70
CA PHE A 288 7.48 -32.83 -13.24
C PHE A 288 7.68 -33.89 -14.34
N PRO A 289 6.69 -34.77 -14.59
CA PRO A 289 6.77 -35.79 -15.63
C PRO A 289 6.96 -35.25 -17.05
N PHE A 290 7.81 -35.87 -17.85
CA PHE A 290 8.11 -35.38 -19.20
C PHE A 290 8.51 -36.46 -20.22
N LYS A 291 8.51 -36.08 -21.51
CA LYS A 291 9.15 -36.81 -22.61
C LYS A 291 10.31 -36.02 -23.19
N ALA A 292 11.29 -36.73 -23.76
CA ALA A 292 12.49 -36.13 -24.34
C ALA A 292 12.31 -35.86 -25.84
N LYS A 293 12.80 -34.70 -26.32
CA LYS A 293 12.80 -34.37 -27.75
C LYS A 293 13.74 -35.26 -28.57
N SER A 294 14.95 -35.49 -28.06
CA SER A 294 16.03 -36.08 -28.87
C SER A 294 17.05 -36.83 -28.02
N SER A 295 17.81 -37.72 -28.65
CA SER A 295 18.88 -38.48 -28.00
C SER A 295 20.10 -37.67 -27.59
N ALA A 296 20.17 -36.40 -28.02
CA ALA A 296 21.26 -35.46 -27.71
C ALA A 296 21.24 -34.94 -26.28
N MET A 297 20.10 -35.01 -25.58
CA MET A 297 20.04 -34.70 -24.15
C MET A 297 20.42 -35.90 -23.28
N LYS A 298 20.81 -35.64 -22.04
CA LYS A 298 21.01 -36.61 -20.96
C LYS A 298 20.05 -36.28 -19.82
N ILE A 299 19.56 -37.32 -19.16
CA ILE A 299 18.76 -37.18 -17.94
C ILE A 299 19.68 -37.58 -16.79
N LEU A 300 19.93 -36.67 -15.87
CA LEU A 300 20.83 -36.86 -14.75
C LEU A 300 20.00 -36.96 -13.47
N ILE A 301 20.35 -37.93 -12.63
CA ILE A 301 19.67 -38.23 -11.37
C ILE A 301 20.71 -38.20 -10.25
N ALA A 302 20.30 -37.78 -9.05
CA ALA A 302 21.22 -37.79 -7.91
C ALA A 302 21.45 -39.21 -7.38
N LYS A 303 22.70 -39.46 -6.98
CA LYS A 303 23.07 -40.59 -6.14
C LYS A 303 22.60 -40.34 -4.70
N ASP A 304 22.51 -41.42 -3.91
CA ASP A 304 22.02 -41.38 -2.53
C ASP A 304 22.73 -40.28 -1.70
N SER A 305 21.97 -39.60 -0.85
CA SER A 305 22.45 -38.60 0.12
C SER A 305 22.93 -37.25 -0.46
N VAL A 306 22.52 -36.88 -1.68
CA VAL A 306 22.87 -35.60 -2.31
C VAL A 306 21.63 -34.83 -2.77
N SER A 307 21.59 -33.52 -2.50
CA SER A 307 20.53 -32.66 -3.05
C SER A 307 20.77 -32.41 -4.54
N ILE A 308 19.95 -33.00 -5.42
CA ILE A 308 20.05 -32.76 -6.87
C ILE A 308 19.84 -31.29 -7.24
N LYS A 309 19.00 -30.55 -6.49
CA LYS A 309 18.82 -29.10 -6.69
C LYS A 309 20.10 -28.33 -6.36
N TYR A 310 20.82 -28.70 -5.29
CA TYR A 310 22.12 -28.10 -4.98
C TYR A 310 23.12 -28.34 -6.11
N VAL A 311 23.23 -29.58 -6.59
CA VAL A 311 24.15 -29.93 -7.68
C VAL A 311 23.79 -29.17 -8.96
N TYR A 312 22.50 -29.07 -9.29
CA TYR A 312 22.03 -28.27 -10.43
C TYR A 312 22.47 -26.81 -10.33
N GLU A 313 22.28 -26.16 -9.18
CA GLU A 313 22.67 -24.76 -8.97
C GLU A 313 24.20 -24.60 -9.03
N ALA A 314 24.95 -25.55 -8.43
CA ALA A 314 26.41 -25.59 -8.50
C ALA A 314 26.92 -25.74 -9.94
N MET A 315 26.23 -26.52 -10.79
CA MET A 315 26.56 -26.62 -12.22
C MET A 315 26.41 -25.29 -12.96
N GLN A 316 25.52 -24.38 -12.53
CA GLN A 316 25.31 -23.09 -13.20
C GLN A 316 26.45 -22.09 -12.98
N VAL A 317 27.27 -22.28 -11.93
CA VAL A 317 28.42 -21.41 -11.64
C VAL A 317 29.73 -21.95 -12.21
N LEU A 318 29.73 -23.15 -12.78
CA LEU A 318 30.91 -23.72 -13.44
C LEU A 318 31.20 -22.95 -14.73
N ASN A 319 32.40 -22.37 -14.80
CA ASN A 319 32.85 -21.67 -16.00
C ASN A 319 33.56 -22.67 -16.93
N TYR A 320 32.88 -23.11 -17.99
CA TYR A 320 33.45 -23.99 -19.00
C TYR A 320 33.16 -23.44 -20.42
N PRO A 321 34.18 -23.06 -21.21
CA PRO A 321 33.97 -22.59 -22.58
C PRO A 321 33.66 -23.77 -23.51
N VAL A 322 32.54 -23.70 -24.22
CA VAL A 322 32.16 -24.70 -25.22
C VAL A 322 32.95 -24.45 -26.51
N GLY A 323 33.76 -25.44 -26.94
CA GLY A 323 34.53 -25.41 -28.18
C GLY A 323 34.28 -26.64 -29.05
N GLY A 324 33.95 -26.44 -30.34
CA GLY A 324 33.74 -27.51 -31.31
C GLY A 324 32.42 -28.30 -31.16
N HIS A 325 32.25 -29.36 -31.95
CA HIS A 325 31.05 -30.23 -31.98
C HIS A 325 31.25 -31.56 -31.23
N GLN A 326 31.85 -31.53 -30.04
CA GLN A 326 32.11 -32.74 -29.24
C GLN A 326 30.98 -33.00 -28.22
N ARG A 327 30.89 -34.23 -27.70
CA ARG A 327 30.00 -34.57 -26.57
C ARG A 327 30.70 -34.27 -25.26
N HIS A 328 30.00 -33.64 -24.32
CA HIS A 328 30.60 -33.02 -23.14
C HIS A 328 30.34 -33.78 -21.85
N TRP A 329 29.18 -34.43 -21.69
CA TRP A 329 28.79 -35.06 -20.42
C TRP A 329 29.80 -36.13 -19.99
N ILE A 330 29.95 -37.18 -20.80
CA ILE A 330 30.65 -38.42 -20.43
C ILE A 330 32.17 -38.22 -20.26
N SER A 331 32.79 -37.35 -21.05
CA SER A 331 34.24 -37.20 -21.12
C SER A 331 34.79 -36.03 -20.32
N ILE A 332 33.99 -34.98 -20.07
CA ILE A 332 34.48 -33.69 -19.56
C ILE A 332 33.68 -33.27 -18.32
N PHE A 333 32.36 -33.12 -18.45
CA PHE A 333 31.50 -32.57 -17.39
C PHE A 333 31.45 -33.45 -16.15
N VAL A 334 31.43 -34.77 -16.32
CA VAL A 334 31.47 -35.76 -15.22
C VAL A 334 32.71 -35.60 -14.32
N ASN A 335 33.81 -35.09 -14.86
CA ASN A 335 35.07 -34.90 -14.14
C ASN A 335 35.20 -33.51 -13.47
N LEU A 336 34.23 -32.61 -13.68
CA LEU A 336 34.24 -31.29 -13.02
C LEU A 336 33.98 -31.43 -11.53
N VAL A 337 34.70 -30.64 -10.74
CA VAL A 337 34.69 -30.71 -9.28
C VAL A 337 33.88 -29.55 -8.69
N ILE A 338 32.97 -29.87 -7.77
CA ILE A 338 32.22 -28.90 -6.98
C ILE A 338 32.51 -29.07 -5.49
N GLY A 339 32.28 -28.01 -4.71
CA GLY A 339 32.27 -28.10 -3.25
C GLY A 339 30.96 -28.72 -2.75
N LEU A 340 31.06 -29.65 -1.81
CA LEU A 340 29.94 -30.39 -1.25
C LEU A 340 29.90 -30.19 0.28
N PRO A 341 29.00 -29.33 0.78
CA PRO A 341 28.72 -29.22 2.21
C PRO A 341 27.98 -30.44 2.75
N GLU A 342 27.78 -30.49 4.06
CA GLU A 342 26.90 -31.48 4.69
C GLU A 342 25.45 -31.36 4.18
N PRO A 343 24.65 -32.45 4.14
CA PRO A 343 23.34 -32.48 3.48
C PRO A 343 22.36 -31.40 3.92
N GLU A 344 22.36 -31.04 5.21
CA GLU A 344 21.47 -30.01 5.76
C GLU A 344 21.77 -28.62 5.17
N GLU A 345 23.06 -28.27 5.05
CA GLU A 345 23.49 -27.01 4.45
C GLU A 345 23.18 -26.99 2.94
N GLN A 346 23.32 -28.13 2.23
CA GLN A 346 22.91 -28.25 0.82
C GLN A 346 21.42 -27.93 0.62
N GLN A 347 20.55 -28.45 1.50
CA GLN A 347 19.11 -28.21 1.47
C GLN A 347 18.78 -26.74 1.72
N LYS A 348 19.44 -26.11 2.70
CA LYS A 348 19.24 -24.69 2.99
C LYS A 348 19.69 -23.78 1.84
N ILE A 349 20.87 -24.05 1.26
CA ILE A 349 21.34 -23.30 0.07
C ILE A 349 20.33 -23.46 -1.07
N SER A 350 19.85 -24.68 -1.30
CA SER A 350 18.84 -24.96 -2.34
C SER A 350 17.53 -24.20 -2.08
N SER A 351 17.07 -24.14 -0.83
CA SER A 351 15.86 -23.41 -0.42
C SER A 351 15.98 -21.90 -0.70
N VAL A 352 17.10 -21.29 -0.30
CA VAL A 352 17.36 -19.86 -0.52
C VAL A 352 17.40 -19.52 -2.01
N LEU A 353 18.09 -20.33 -2.83
CA LEU A 353 18.15 -20.10 -4.28
C LEU A 353 16.81 -20.35 -4.97
N THR A 354 16.03 -21.31 -4.48
CA THR A 354 14.67 -21.58 -4.97
C THR A 354 13.71 -20.43 -4.64
N ALA A 355 13.86 -19.80 -3.47
CA ALA A 355 13.08 -18.60 -3.13
C ALA A 355 13.40 -17.43 -4.08
N ALA A 356 14.69 -17.22 -4.39
CA ALA A 356 15.11 -16.21 -5.37
C ALA A 356 14.57 -16.50 -6.79
N ASP A 357 14.58 -17.77 -7.23
CA ASP A 357 13.93 -18.17 -8.48
C ASP A 357 12.44 -17.85 -8.48
N LYS A 358 11.75 -18.14 -7.36
CA LYS A 358 10.31 -17.91 -7.25
C LYS A 358 9.95 -16.43 -7.34
N GLU A 359 10.76 -15.57 -6.74
CA GLU A 359 10.61 -14.11 -6.86
C GLU A 359 10.70 -13.66 -8.33
N ILE A 360 11.70 -14.15 -9.06
CA ILE A 360 11.88 -13.83 -10.48
C ILE A 360 10.70 -14.33 -11.31
N GLU A 361 10.18 -15.54 -11.05
CA GLU A 361 8.99 -16.08 -11.72
C GLU A 361 7.75 -15.19 -11.49
N VAL A 362 7.53 -14.76 -10.25
CA VAL A 362 6.40 -13.88 -9.90
C VAL A 362 6.50 -12.54 -10.61
N LEU A 363 7.70 -11.94 -10.66
CA LEU A 363 7.93 -10.69 -11.38
C LEU A 363 7.73 -10.86 -12.90
N GLN A 364 8.17 -11.98 -13.47
CA GLN A 364 7.94 -12.29 -14.89
C GLN A 364 6.45 -12.48 -15.22
N ALA A 365 5.70 -13.15 -14.34
CA ALA A 365 4.26 -13.27 -14.48
C ALA A 365 3.56 -11.91 -14.40
N LYS A 366 3.98 -11.05 -13.46
CA LYS A 366 3.49 -9.66 -13.33
C LYS A 366 3.79 -8.84 -14.59
N LEU A 367 4.99 -8.95 -15.14
CA LEU A 367 5.37 -8.31 -16.40
C LEU A 367 4.50 -8.79 -17.57
N ALA A 368 4.25 -10.10 -17.68
CA ALA A 368 3.36 -10.65 -18.71
C ALA A 368 1.94 -10.10 -18.59
N HIS A 369 1.40 -10.05 -17.37
CA HIS A 369 0.09 -9.46 -17.06
C HIS A 369 0.01 -7.99 -17.46
N PHE A 370 0.98 -7.16 -17.05
CA PHE A 370 1.01 -5.74 -17.42
C PHE A 370 1.07 -5.52 -18.93
N ASN A 371 1.83 -6.34 -19.65
CA ASN A 371 1.87 -6.28 -21.10
C ASN A 371 0.53 -6.64 -21.76
N GLN A 372 -0.16 -7.64 -21.22
CA GLN A 372 -1.47 -8.05 -21.70
C GLN A 372 -2.52 -6.97 -21.45
N GLU A 373 -2.56 -6.41 -20.24
CA GLU A 373 -3.47 -5.33 -19.86
C GLU A 373 -3.22 -4.07 -20.68
N LYS A 374 -1.95 -3.64 -20.84
CA LYS A 374 -1.62 -2.51 -21.72
C LYS A 374 -2.16 -2.73 -23.13
N LYS A 375 -1.96 -3.93 -23.69
CA LYS A 375 -2.44 -4.26 -25.04
C LYS A 375 -3.97 -4.22 -25.12
N ALA A 376 -4.68 -4.71 -24.10
CA ALA A 376 -6.13 -4.65 -24.01
C ALA A 376 -6.63 -3.20 -23.91
N LEU A 377 -5.98 -2.39 -23.07
CA LEU A 377 -6.32 -0.99 -22.87
C LEU A 377 -6.06 -0.14 -24.12
N MET A 378 -4.93 -0.36 -24.80
CA MET A 378 -4.67 0.24 -26.12
C MET A 378 -5.80 -0.07 -27.11
N GLN A 379 -6.30 -1.31 -27.12
CA GLN A 379 -7.42 -1.69 -27.98
C GLN A 379 -8.72 -0.95 -27.60
N GLN A 380 -8.94 -0.64 -26.33
CA GLN A 380 -10.13 0.07 -25.86
C GLN A 380 -10.05 1.58 -26.11
N LEU A 381 -8.95 2.22 -25.72
CA LEU A 381 -8.75 3.66 -25.80
C LEU A 381 -8.58 4.13 -27.25
N LEU A 382 -7.70 3.48 -28.03
CA LEU A 382 -7.40 3.89 -29.42
C LEU A 382 -8.53 3.57 -30.41
N THR A 383 -9.58 2.89 -29.96
CA THR A 383 -10.78 2.63 -30.79
C THR A 383 -12.00 3.44 -30.36
N GLY A 384 -11.88 4.24 -29.29
CA GLY A 384 -13.00 5.00 -28.71
C GLY A 384 -14.06 4.12 -28.05
N LYS A 385 -13.76 2.84 -27.76
CA LYS A 385 -14.68 1.92 -27.04
C LYS A 385 -14.84 2.32 -25.57
N VAL A 386 -13.79 2.89 -24.97
CA VAL A 386 -13.78 3.48 -23.64
C VAL A 386 -13.31 4.93 -23.80
N ARG A 387 -14.09 5.89 -23.30
CA ARG A 387 -13.71 7.31 -23.28
C ARG A 387 -12.91 7.58 -22.00
N SER A 388 -11.81 8.33 -22.10
CA SER A 388 -11.32 9.09 -20.94
C SER A 388 -12.32 10.23 -20.73
N GLN A 389 -13.02 10.29 -19.61
CA GLN A 389 -14.02 11.34 -19.37
C GLN A 389 -13.38 12.73 -19.56
N TYR A 390 -13.86 13.44 -20.58
CA TYR A 390 -13.54 14.83 -20.86
C TYR A 390 -14.69 15.66 -20.29
N GLU A 391 -14.58 16.01 -19.02
CA GLU A 391 -15.25 17.19 -18.49
C GLU A 391 -14.18 18.29 -18.37
N ARG A 392 -14.52 19.46 -18.91
CA ARG A 392 -13.77 20.70 -18.74
C ARG A 392 -13.77 21.02 -17.26
N ASP A 393 -12.68 20.72 -16.58
CA ASP A 393 -12.14 21.57 -15.52
C ASP A 393 -10.65 21.25 -15.41
N SER A 394 -9.86 22.31 -15.36
CA SER A 394 -8.41 22.30 -15.14
C SER A 394 -8.05 21.47 -13.91
N ILE A 395 -7.22 20.44 -14.08
CA ILE A 395 -6.50 19.81 -12.97
C ILE A 395 -5.02 19.83 -13.37
N ASP A 396 -4.35 20.89 -12.89
CA ASP A 396 -2.92 20.84 -12.56
C ASP A 396 -2.67 19.62 -11.67
N ASP A 397 -1.57 18.90 -11.92
CA ASP A 397 -0.63 18.22 -11.00
C ASP A 397 -1.03 17.85 -9.54
N MET A 398 -2.30 17.68 -9.20
CA MET A 398 -2.75 17.37 -7.84
C MET A 398 -2.95 15.87 -7.69
N LYS A 399 -2.06 15.28 -6.89
CA LYS A 399 -2.24 13.98 -6.27
C LYS A 399 -3.63 13.91 -5.62
N PHE A 400 -4.47 12.98 -6.05
CA PHE A 400 -5.82 12.81 -5.51
C PHE A 400 -5.73 12.39 -4.04
N GLU A 401 -6.14 13.25 -3.10
CA GLU A 401 -6.17 12.91 -1.68
C GLU A 401 -7.51 13.31 -1.03
N PRO A 402 -8.50 12.39 -1.02
CA PRO A 402 -9.85 12.73 -0.60
C PRO A 402 -9.89 13.04 0.91
N ILE A 403 -10.32 14.24 1.26
CA ILE A 403 -10.64 14.59 2.65
C ILE A 403 -12.11 14.24 2.86
N ILE A 404 -12.38 13.21 3.66
CA ILE A 404 -13.74 12.81 4.03
C ILE A 404 -14.05 13.37 5.40
N LYS A 405 -15.11 14.16 5.49
CA LYS A 405 -15.64 14.71 6.74
C LYS A 405 -17.11 14.32 6.87
N LEU A 406 -17.52 13.93 8.07
CA LEU A 406 -18.91 13.65 8.36
C LEU A 406 -19.63 14.93 8.77
N ASN A 407 -20.75 15.21 8.11
CA ASN A 407 -21.49 16.46 8.25
C ASN A 407 -22.84 16.22 8.94
N LYS A 408 -23.48 15.08 8.67
CA LYS A 408 -24.81 14.78 9.18
C LYS A 408 -25.01 13.30 9.42
N LEU A 409 -25.63 12.98 10.55
CA LEU A 409 -26.16 11.67 10.90
C LEU A 409 -27.69 11.75 10.96
N VAL A 410 -28.37 10.76 10.39
CA VAL A 410 -29.82 10.55 10.52
C VAL A 410 -30.05 9.15 11.08
N VAL A 411 -30.77 9.05 12.18
CA VAL A 411 -31.08 7.77 12.83
C VAL A 411 -32.58 7.69 13.04
N LYS A 412 -33.18 6.58 12.61
CA LYS A 412 -34.59 6.26 12.83
C LYS A 412 -34.73 4.88 13.44
N ASN A 413 -35.50 4.79 14.52
CA ASN A 413 -35.85 3.56 15.23
C ASN A 413 -34.66 2.64 15.55
N TYR A 414 -33.50 3.21 15.90
CA TYR A 414 -32.31 2.47 16.31
C TYR A 414 -32.11 2.58 17.82
N ARG A 415 -32.32 1.46 18.52
CA ARG A 415 -32.30 1.33 19.98
C ARG A 415 -33.25 2.34 20.65
N ARG A 416 -32.72 3.33 21.37
CA ARG A 416 -33.53 4.40 22.00
C ARG A 416 -33.74 5.61 21.09
N LEU A 417 -33.13 5.63 19.90
CA LEU A 417 -33.14 6.77 18.98
C LEU A 417 -34.25 6.57 17.93
N GLU A 418 -35.44 7.12 18.20
CA GLU A 418 -36.61 6.96 17.32
C GLU A 418 -36.54 7.81 16.05
N ASP A 419 -36.20 9.08 16.17
CA ASP A 419 -36.04 10.03 15.06
C ASP A 419 -35.05 11.11 15.49
N LEU A 420 -33.80 10.96 15.05
CA LEU A 420 -32.72 11.85 15.42
C LEU A 420 -31.96 12.29 14.17
N THR A 421 -31.80 13.60 14.04
CA THR A 421 -30.91 14.19 13.04
C THR A 421 -29.86 15.03 13.74
N ILE A 422 -28.59 14.71 13.51
CA ILE A 422 -27.46 15.44 14.08
C ILE A 422 -26.69 16.09 12.94
N ARG A 423 -26.41 17.39 13.07
CA ARG A 423 -25.44 18.09 12.22
C ARG A 423 -24.16 18.25 13.02
N LEU A 424 -23.06 17.74 12.48
CA LEU A 424 -21.75 17.85 13.10
C LEU A 424 -21.16 19.21 12.78
N SER A 425 -20.31 19.70 13.68
CA SER A 425 -19.62 20.97 13.53
C SER A 425 -18.58 20.89 12.41
N ASP A 426 -18.18 22.06 11.92
CA ASP A 426 -17.08 22.15 10.99
C ASP A 426 -15.69 21.96 11.64
N SER A 427 -15.63 21.76 12.95
CA SER A 427 -14.39 21.45 13.63
C SER A 427 -13.96 20.00 13.41
N ASN A 428 -12.66 19.76 13.58
CA ASN A 428 -12.08 18.43 13.63
C ASN A 428 -12.39 17.72 14.97
N ILE A 429 -13.01 18.40 15.94
CA ILE A 429 -13.48 17.80 17.19
C ILE A 429 -15.00 17.94 17.27
N ASN A 430 -15.69 16.85 17.57
CA ASN A 430 -17.11 16.82 17.87
C ASN A 430 -17.33 15.98 19.13
N VAL A 431 -17.94 16.57 20.16
CA VAL A 431 -18.11 15.96 21.49
C VAL A 431 -19.58 15.79 21.81
N PHE A 432 -19.99 14.56 22.07
CA PHE A 432 -21.33 14.21 22.51
C PHE A 432 -21.37 13.99 24.02
N ILE A 433 -22.26 14.72 24.69
CA ILE A 433 -22.53 14.57 26.12
C ILE A 433 -24.00 14.29 26.38
N GLY A 434 -24.29 13.82 27.59
CA GLY A 434 -25.64 13.54 28.06
C GLY A 434 -25.62 12.52 29.18
N ASN A 435 -26.74 12.41 29.89
CA ASN A 435 -26.88 11.48 31.01
C ASN A 435 -26.65 10.02 30.61
N ASN A 436 -26.42 9.15 31.60
CA ASN A 436 -26.26 7.72 31.33
C ASN A 436 -27.52 7.14 30.67
N GLY A 437 -27.33 6.31 29.64
CA GLY A 437 -28.42 5.70 28.90
C GLY A 437 -29.15 6.62 27.91
N THR A 438 -28.63 7.82 27.61
CA THR A 438 -29.18 8.69 26.54
C THR A 438 -28.84 8.24 25.13
N GLY A 439 -27.89 7.31 24.96
CA GLY A 439 -27.53 6.75 23.65
C GLY A 439 -26.28 7.33 22.99
N LYS A 440 -25.37 7.94 23.77
CA LYS A 440 -24.02 8.37 23.32
C LYS A 440 -23.27 7.29 22.52
N THR A 441 -23.08 6.11 23.11
CA THR A 441 -22.48 4.94 22.45
C THR A 441 -23.28 4.54 21.20
N SER A 442 -24.62 4.54 21.27
CA SER A 442 -25.47 4.21 20.11
C SER A 442 -25.27 5.18 18.93
N ILE A 443 -25.00 6.46 19.19
CA ILE A 443 -24.66 7.44 18.13
C ILE A 443 -23.34 7.05 17.48
N LEU A 444 -22.26 6.84 18.25
CA LEU A 444 -20.96 6.44 17.71
C LEU A 444 -21.04 5.10 16.95
N GLU A 445 -21.73 4.10 17.50
CA GLU A 445 -21.91 2.80 16.86
C GLU A 445 -22.73 2.90 15.56
N SER A 446 -23.74 3.77 15.51
CA SER A 446 -24.50 4.01 14.27
C SER A 446 -23.62 4.63 13.17
N ILE A 447 -22.74 5.57 13.53
CA ILE A 447 -21.76 6.15 12.61
C ILE A 447 -20.77 5.07 12.16
N ALA A 448 -20.22 4.30 13.09
CA ALA A 448 -19.27 3.21 12.81
C ALA A 448 -19.86 2.14 11.88
N LEU A 449 -21.11 1.75 12.10
CA LEU A 449 -21.85 0.79 11.27
C LEU A 449 -22.01 1.30 9.85
N SER A 450 -22.42 2.56 9.69
CA SER A 450 -22.61 3.13 8.36
C SER A 450 -21.27 3.40 7.64
N LEU A 451 -20.23 3.85 8.33
CA LEU A 451 -18.87 4.00 7.77
C LEU A 451 -18.21 2.66 7.44
N SER A 452 -18.62 1.55 8.06
CA SER A 452 -18.09 0.23 7.69
C SER A 452 -18.41 -0.17 6.26
N TRP A 453 -19.51 0.32 5.68
CA TRP A 453 -19.82 0.15 4.26
C TRP A 453 -18.84 0.91 3.35
N LEU A 454 -18.42 2.11 3.76
CA LEU A 454 -17.39 2.87 3.06
C LEU A 454 -16.09 2.07 2.98
N VAL A 455 -15.59 1.58 4.13
CA VAL A 455 -14.34 0.82 4.18
C VAL A 455 -14.44 -0.51 3.43
N ALA A 456 -15.54 -1.26 3.60
CA ALA A 456 -15.75 -2.52 2.87
C ALA A 456 -15.71 -2.30 1.36
N ARG A 457 -16.31 -1.20 0.89
CA ARG A 457 -16.35 -0.88 -0.54
C ARG A 457 -15.06 -0.27 -1.07
N ILE A 458 -14.27 0.45 -0.26
CA ILE A 458 -12.91 0.84 -0.65
C ILE A 458 -12.06 -0.41 -0.89
N LYS A 459 -12.20 -1.45 -0.05
CA LYS A 459 -11.48 -2.73 -0.22
C LYS A 459 -11.92 -3.49 -1.46
N THR A 460 -13.23 -3.64 -1.70
CA THR A 460 -13.76 -4.37 -2.86
C THR A 460 -15.04 -3.70 -3.40
N SER A 461 -15.24 -3.69 -4.73
CA SER A 461 -16.37 -2.96 -5.35
C SER A 461 -17.76 -3.34 -4.83
N ASN A 462 -17.93 -4.59 -4.38
CA ASN A 462 -19.18 -5.11 -3.82
C ASN A 462 -19.04 -5.50 -2.33
N GLY A 463 -18.09 -4.89 -1.61
CA GLY A 463 -17.91 -5.13 -0.19
C GLY A 463 -19.16 -4.78 0.63
N ASN A 464 -19.48 -5.63 1.60
CA ASN A 464 -20.61 -5.45 2.51
C ASN A 464 -20.13 -4.97 3.88
N GLY A 465 -20.75 -3.91 4.38
CA GLY A 465 -20.52 -3.41 5.74
C GLY A 465 -21.35 -4.15 6.78
N GLY A 466 -21.27 -3.67 8.02
CA GLY A 466 -22.14 -4.09 9.12
C GLY A 466 -23.59 -3.73 8.86
N VAL A 467 -24.51 -4.59 9.31
CA VAL A 467 -25.96 -4.40 9.21
C VAL A 467 -26.56 -4.16 10.59
N ILE A 468 -27.70 -3.47 10.63
CA ILE A 468 -28.45 -3.23 11.87
C ILE A 468 -28.96 -4.57 12.39
N GLY A 469 -28.67 -4.90 13.66
CA GLY A 469 -29.15 -6.12 14.29
C GLY A 469 -30.65 -6.08 14.58
N GLN A 470 -31.30 -7.25 14.63
CA GLN A 470 -32.72 -7.34 14.97
C GLN A 470 -33.03 -6.79 16.38
N SER A 471 -32.10 -7.00 17.33
CA SER A 471 -32.18 -6.45 18.68
C SER A 471 -31.91 -4.95 18.76
N ASP A 472 -31.32 -4.36 17.72
CA ASP A 472 -31.05 -2.92 17.65
C ASP A 472 -32.27 -2.13 17.14
N ILE A 473 -33.30 -2.79 16.61
CA ILE A 473 -34.53 -2.11 16.18
C ILE A 473 -35.33 -1.70 17.42
N THR A 474 -35.66 -0.42 17.56
CA THR A 474 -36.45 0.11 18.69
C THR A 474 -37.69 -0.74 18.95
N VAL A 475 -37.97 -1.00 20.22
CA VAL A 475 -39.12 -1.79 20.66
C VAL A 475 -40.40 -1.28 20.00
N ASN A 476 -41.27 -2.18 19.54
CA ASN A 476 -42.53 -1.86 18.83
C ASN A 476 -42.42 -1.13 17.47
N LYS A 477 -41.23 -0.96 16.90
CA LYS A 477 -41.05 -0.43 15.52
C LYS A 477 -40.85 -1.56 14.50
N SER A 478 -41.25 -1.33 13.25
CA SER A 478 -41.19 -2.34 12.17
C SER A 478 -39.86 -2.36 11.42
N ASN A 479 -39.07 -1.31 11.49
CA ASN A 479 -37.78 -1.16 10.82
C ASN A 479 -36.88 -0.18 11.56
N ALA A 480 -35.60 -0.15 11.19
CA ALA A 480 -34.62 0.83 11.65
C ALA A 480 -33.78 1.31 10.46
N THR A 481 -33.39 2.57 10.47
CA THR A 481 -32.60 3.19 9.40
C THR A 481 -31.50 4.08 9.96
N ILE A 482 -30.31 3.97 9.42
CA ILE A 482 -29.16 4.84 9.72
C ILE A 482 -28.68 5.44 8.40
N GLY A 483 -28.60 6.76 8.32
CA GLY A 483 -28.10 7.52 7.17
C GLY A 483 -26.95 8.43 7.55
N LEU A 484 -25.94 8.52 6.68
CA LEU A 484 -24.82 9.44 6.82
C LEU A 484 -24.72 10.34 5.61
N SER A 485 -24.39 11.61 5.85
CA SER A 485 -23.92 12.54 4.83
C SER A 485 -22.50 12.98 5.14
N THR A 486 -21.61 12.80 4.17
CA THR A 486 -20.23 13.23 4.23
C THR A 486 -19.94 14.28 3.17
N GLU A 487 -19.26 15.35 3.55
CA GLU A 487 -18.57 16.21 2.60
C GLU A 487 -17.23 15.59 2.26
N VAL A 488 -16.95 15.53 0.95
CA VAL A 488 -15.67 15.10 0.43
C VAL A 488 -15.09 16.24 -0.39
N ILE A 489 -13.88 16.64 -0.02
CA ILE A 489 -13.15 17.71 -0.68
C ILE A 489 -12.17 17.07 -1.67
N PHE A 490 -12.30 17.43 -2.95
CA PHE A 490 -11.40 17.03 -4.04
C PHE A 490 -10.85 18.29 -4.72
N ASP A 491 -9.53 18.49 -4.73
CA ASP A 491 -8.87 19.55 -5.52
C ASP A 491 -9.56 20.92 -5.40
N SER A 492 -9.96 21.29 -4.18
CA SER A 492 -10.71 22.51 -3.81
C SER A 492 -12.22 22.53 -4.12
N SER A 493 -12.77 21.51 -4.78
CA SER A 493 -14.22 21.29 -4.93
C SER A 493 -14.79 20.52 -3.74
N ARG A 494 -15.94 20.95 -3.22
CA ARG A 494 -16.65 20.28 -2.13
C ARG A 494 -17.88 19.57 -2.66
N GLN A 495 -17.99 18.27 -2.42
CA GLN A 495 -19.15 17.47 -2.83
C GLN A 495 -19.72 16.69 -1.65
N ASN A 496 -21.04 16.62 -1.58
CA ASN A 496 -21.73 15.86 -0.54
C ASN A 496 -22.15 14.50 -1.07
N TYR A 497 -21.88 13.47 -0.27
CA TYR A 497 -22.29 12.09 -0.50
C TYR A 497 -23.21 11.63 0.61
N LEU A 498 -24.30 10.96 0.25
CA LEU A 498 -25.32 10.43 1.16
C LEU A 498 -25.50 8.94 0.92
N TRP A 499 -25.57 8.17 2.00
CA TRP A 499 -26.04 6.80 1.94
C TRP A 499 -26.78 6.43 3.22
N ASN A 500 -27.59 5.38 3.13
CA ASN A 500 -28.31 4.84 4.27
C ASN A 500 -28.40 3.32 4.24
N THR A 501 -28.52 2.76 5.43
CA THR A 501 -28.75 1.34 5.67
C THR A 501 -30.07 1.20 6.42
N SER A 502 -30.96 0.36 5.92
CA SER A 502 -32.29 0.11 6.48
C SER A 502 -32.56 -1.38 6.60
N VAL A 503 -33.12 -1.81 7.73
CA VAL A 503 -33.45 -3.21 8.04
C VAL A 503 -34.86 -3.28 8.62
N SER A 504 -35.68 -4.23 8.15
CA SER A 504 -36.98 -4.54 8.76
C SER A 504 -36.85 -5.57 9.88
N ARG A 505 -37.78 -5.48 10.83
CA ARG A 505 -37.98 -6.50 11.84
C ARG A 505 -38.50 -7.78 11.19
N ASN A 506 -38.04 -8.93 11.67
CA ASN A 506 -38.51 -10.22 11.20
C ASN A 506 -40.06 -10.30 11.21
N GLY A 507 -40.65 -10.70 10.09
CA GLY A 507 -42.11 -10.75 9.90
C GLY A 507 -42.75 -9.45 9.39
N PHE A 508 -41.99 -8.36 9.24
CA PHE A 508 -42.46 -7.08 8.70
C PHE A 508 -41.82 -6.78 7.34
N THR A 509 -42.57 -6.09 6.47
CA THR A 509 -42.04 -5.54 5.21
C THR A 509 -41.24 -4.27 5.48
N ASN A 510 -40.09 -4.12 4.81
CA ASN A 510 -39.29 -2.91 4.96
C ASN A 510 -39.94 -1.76 4.20
N LYS A 511 -40.25 -0.68 4.91
CA LYS A 511 -40.83 0.54 4.31
C LYS A 511 -39.78 1.49 3.75
N ASP A 512 -38.53 1.38 4.23
CA ASP A 512 -37.42 2.24 3.85
C ASP A 512 -36.35 1.38 3.15
N GLU A 513 -36.00 1.67 1.90
CA GLU A 513 -34.95 0.94 1.19
C GLU A 513 -33.56 1.44 1.56
N SER A 514 -32.58 0.53 1.57
CA SER A 514 -31.17 0.93 1.73
C SER A 514 -30.66 1.55 0.44
N GLU A 515 -30.06 2.74 0.52
CA GLU A 515 -29.54 3.47 -0.63
C GLU A 515 -28.02 3.66 -0.56
N TYR A 516 -27.31 3.10 -1.53
CA TYR A 516 -25.84 3.14 -1.57
C TYR A 516 -25.26 3.66 -2.89
N THR A 517 -26.06 4.28 -3.75
CA THR A 517 -25.65 4.71 -5.10
C THR A 517 -24.51 5.72 -5.03
N GLN A 518 -24.65 6.76 -4.21
CA GLN A 518 -23.61 7.78 -4.06
C GLN A 518 -22.36 7.23 -3.34
N LEU A 519 -22.54 6.33 -2.36
CA LEU A 519 -21.41 5.62 -1.74
C LEU A 519 -20.63 4.78 -2.75
N LYS A 520 -21.33 4.08 -3.66
CA LYS A 520 -20.68 3.30 -4.71
C LYS A 520 -19.83 4.20 -5.60
N TYR A 521 -20.37 5.34 -6.04
CA TYR A 521 -19.63 6.31 -6.85
C TYR A 521 -18.42 6.90 -6.11
N LEU A 522 -18.57 7.29 -4.84
CA LEU A 522 -17.47 7.78 -4.01
C LEU A 522 -16.34 6.74 -3.89
N THR A 523 -16.69 5.50 -3.55
CA THR A 523 -15.69 4.44 -3.38
C THR A 523 -15.07 4.00 -4.70
N GLU A 524 -15.79 4.07 -5.82
CA GLU A 524 -15.22 3.91 -7.16
C GLU A 524 -14.16 4.96 -7.45
N LYS A 525 -14.42 6.24 -7.17
CA LYS A 525 -13.41 7.30 -7.30
C LYS A 525 -12.17 7.00 -6.46
N ILE A 526 -12.33 6.68 -5.19
CA ILE A 526 -11.20 6.38 -4.29
C ILE A 526 -10.39 5.18 -4.80
N ARG A 527 -11.06 4.08 -5.20
CA ARG A 527 -10.37 2.90 -5.74
C ARG A 527 -9.65 3.20 -7.05
N ASN A 528 -10.24 4.00 -7.93
CA ASN A 528 -9.61 4.40 -9.18
C ASN A 528 -8.34 5.20 -8.90
N SER A 529 -8.36 6.12 -7.95
CA SER A 529 -7.17 6.87 -7.56
C SER A 529 -6.07 6.00 -6.98
N ILE A 530 -6.41 5.06 -6.08
CA ILE A 530 -5.46 4.04 -5.58
C ILE A 530 -4.87 3.20 -6.73
N THR A 531 -5.67 2.91 -7.76
CA THR A 531 -5.23 2.15 -8.94
C THR A 531 -4.29 2.98 -9.84
N ILE A 532 -4.53 4.29 -9.94
CA ILE A 532 -3.70 5.23 -10.71
C ILE A 532 -2.37 5.49 -10.00
N ASP A 533 -2.42 5.72 -8.69
CA ASP A 533 -1.25 5.98 -7.85
C ASP A 533 -1.34 5.12 -6.58
N GLU A 534 -0.46 4.12 -6.49
CA GLU A 534 -0.38 3.24 -5.32
C GLU A 534 0.05 3.97 -4.03
N THR A 535 0.49 5.22 -4.14
CA THR A 535 0.82 6.11 -3.01
C THR A 535 -0.33 7.04 -2.59
N THR A 536 -1.48 6.98 -3.27
CA THR A 536 -2.71 7.73 -2.93
C THR A 536 -3.07 7.53 -1.47
N SER A 537 -3.20 8.60 -0.68
CA SER A 537 -3.58 8.52 0.73
C SER A 537 -5.00 7.94 0.91
N ILE A 538 -5.16 6.99 1.84
CA ILE A 538 -6.45 6.37 2.17
C ILE A 538 -6.94 6.91 3.51
N PRO A 539 -8.17 7.45 3.59
CA PRO A 539 -8.68 8.00 4.83
C PRO A 539 -8.86 6.91 5.89
N LEU A 540 -8.33 7.15 7.09
CA LEU A 540 -8.54 6.27 8.24
C LEU A 540 -10.01 6.34 8.67
N VAL A 541 -10.57 5.18 9.02
CA VAL A 541 -11.87 5.06 9.68
C VAL A 541 -11.72 4.01 10.77
N VAL A 542 -11.89 4.42 12.01
CA VAL A 542 -11.74 3.53 13.17
C VAL A 542 -12.65 3.96 14.31
N TYR A 543 -13.14 2.97 15.07
CA TYR A 543 -13.94 3.18 16.27
C TYR A 543 -13.26 2.52 17.46
N TYR A 544 -13.05 3.28 18.53
CA TYR A 544 -12.48 2.86 19.80
C TYR A 544 -13.59 2.85 20.86
N GLY A 545 -14.21 1.69 21.09
CA GLY A 545 -15.19 1.48 22.14
C GLY A 545 -14.57 1.34 23.53
N VAL A 546 -15.40 1.15 24.55
CA VAL A 546 -14.98 1.03 25.97
C VAL A 546 -14.10 -0.19 26.27
N ASP A 547 -14.22 -1.26 25.47
CA ASP A 547 -13.44 -2.51 25.63
C ASP A 547 -11.93 -2.34 25.37
N ARG A 548 -11.52 -1.18 24.85
CA ARG A 548 -10.11 -0.85 24.58
C ARG A 548 -9.23 -0.81 25.84
N THR A 549 -9.84 -0.79 27.02
CA THR A 549 -9.16 -0.73 28.33
C THR A 549 -8.41 -2.02 28.68
N ASN A 550 -8.72 -3.13 28.00
CA ASN A 550 -8.06 -4.43 28.15
C ASN A 550 -6.74 -4.50 27.37
N VAL A 551 -5.79 -3.63 27.72
CA VAL A 551 -4.44 -3.63 27.16
C VAL A 551 -3.55 -4.59 27.95
N ASN A 552 -3.13 -5.68 27.32
CA ASN A 552 -2.14 -6.60 27.87
C ASN A 552 -1.02 -6.79 26.84
N VAL A 553 0.17 -6.30 27.16
CA VAL A 553 1.29 -6.32 26.22
C VAL A 553 1.97 -7.69 26.28
N LYS A 554 1.61 -8.54 25.33
CA LYS A 554 2.26 -9.82 25.06
C LYS A 554 2.60 -9.90 23.58
N PHE A 555 3.79 -10.37 23.27
CA PHE A 555 4.18 -10.63 21.89
C PHE A 555 3.62 -11.96 21.43
N SER A 556 2.94 -11.95 20.29
CA SER A 556 2.38 -13.14 19.64
C SER A 556 3.18 -13.53 18.40
N SER A 557 2.68 -14.48 17.60
CA SER A 557 3.33 -14.86 16.33
C SER A 557 3.42 -13.67 15.39
N LEU A 558 4.64 -13.26 15.03
CA LEU A 558 4.88 -12.16 14.10
C LEU A 558 4.31 -12.47 12.70
N LYS A 559 3.51 -11.53 12.16
CA LYS A 559 3.16 -11.55 10.74
C LYS A 559 4.44 -11.39 9.90
N SER A 560 4.51 -12.10 8.76
CA SER A 560 5.63 -11.98 7.81
C SER A 560 5.53 -10.75 6.90
N LYS A 561 4.33 -10.15 6.77
CA LYS A 561 4.06 -8.95 5.97
C LYS A 561 2.78 -8.24 6.43
N TYR A 562 2.73 -6.92 6.24
CA TYR A 562 1.51 -6.10 6.37
C TYR A 562 1.10 -5.53 5.01
N ASP A 563 -0.19 -5.63 4.68
CA ASP A 563 -0.83 -4.94 3.55
C ASP A 563 -1.45 -3.59 4.01
N ARG A 564 -1.66 -2.63 3.10
CA ARG A 564 -2.26 -1.32 3.44
C ARG A 564 -3.63 -1.48 4.09
N PHE A 565 -4.43 -2.45 3.63
CA PHE A 565 -5.78 -2.68 4.14
C PHE A 565 -5.82 -3.41 5.49
N ASP A 566 -4.67 -3.87 5.99
CA ASP A 566 -4.51 -4.38 7.37
C ASP A 566 -4.65 -3.25 8.40
N ALA A 567 -4.58 -1.98 7.99
CA ALA A 567 -4.93 -0.87 8.87
C ALA A 567 -6.42 -0.88 9.30
N PHE A 568 -7.29 -1.60 8.57
CA PHE A 568 -8.69 -1.82 8.91
C PHE A 568 -8.93 -3.24 9.45
N ASP A 569 -7.93 -3.83 10.10
CA ASP A 569 -8.09 -5.05 10.88
C ASP A 569 -9.17 -4.82 11.95
N PHE A 570 -10.14 -5.75 12.03
CA PHE A 570 -11.38 -5.74 12.81
C PHE A 570 -12.59 -5.00 12.17
N PRO A 571 -13.81 -5.56 12.29
CA PRO A 571 -15.02 -4.86 11.89
C PRO A 571 -15.18 -3.57 12.70
N ILE A 572 -15.18 -2.42 12.02
CA ILE A 572 -15.18 -1.08 12.63
C ILE A 572 -16.28 -0.93 13.69
N TYR A 573 -17.48 -1.43 13.40
CA TYR A 573 -18.65 -1.35 14.29
C TYR A 573 -18.57 -2.23 15.55
N LYS A 574 -17.52 -3.05 15.71
CA LYS A 574 -17.29 -3.87 16.93
C LYS A 574 -16.23 -3.28 17.86
N GLY A 575 -15.64 -2.14 17.50
CA GLY A 575 -14.53 -1.54 18.24
C GLY A 575 -13.18 -2.15 17.86
N ALA A 576 -12.15 -1.32 17.77
CA ALA A 576 -10.79 -1.72 17.44
C ALA A 576 -10.09 -2.36 18.63
N SER A 577 -9.40 -3.47 18.38
CA SER A 577 -8.42 -4.03 19.32
C SER A 577 -7.10 -3.27 19.19
N ILE A 578 -6.57 -2.80 20.31
CA ILE A 578 -5.33 -2.00 20.36
C ILE A 578 -4.09 -2.89 20.63
N ASN A 579 -4.28 -4.16 20.99
CA ASN A 579 -3.17 -5.06 21.35
C ASN A 579 -2.21 -5.35 20.17
N GLY A 580 -2.71 -5.30 18.92
CA GLY A 580 -1.90 -5.57 17.73
C GLY A 580 -0.84 -4.50 17.41
N VAL A 581 -0.87 -3.35 18.09
CA VAL A 581 0.12 -2.27 17.89
C VAL A 581 1.52 -2.71 18.31
N PHE A 582 1.64 -3.54 19.35
CA PHE A 582 2.92 -3.95 19.92
C PHE A 582 3.60 -5.04 19.10
N ASP A 583 2.82 -6.00 18.58
CA ASP A 583 3.31 -6.98 17.61
C ASP A 583 3.82 -6.28 16.34
N TRP A 584 3.12 -5.24 15.89
CA TRP A 584 3.57 -4.44 14.75
C TRP A 584 4.86 -3.65 15.06
N PHE A 585 4.97 -3.09 16.26
CA PHE A 585 6.18 -2.40 16.70
C PHE A 585 7.39 -3.34 16.68
N HIS A 586 7.20 -4.56 17.19
CA HIS A 586 8.20 -5.63 17.16
C HIS A 586 8.59 -6.03 15.75
N TYR A 587 7.62 -6.20 14.86
CA TYR A 587 7.88 -6.49 13.45
C TYR A 587 8.73 -5.41 12.77
N ARG A 588 8.40 -4.13 12.95
CA ARG A 588 9.15 -3.01 12.32
C ARG A 588 10.56 -2.86 12.88
N GLU A 589 10.71 -2.97 14.19
CA GLU A 589 12.02 -2.92 14.83
C GLU A 589 12.90 -4.10 14.40
N ASN A 590 12.32 -5.29 14.16
CA ASN A 590 13.05 -6.42 13.60
C ASN A 590 13.53 -6.16 12.17
N ILE A 591 12.71 -5.57 11.29
CA ILE A 591 13.14 -5.18 9.94
C ILE A 591 14.26 -4.15 10.00
N GLN A 592 14.12 -3.13 10.85
CA GLN A 592 15.15 -2.12 11.06
C GLN A 592 16.46 -2.78 11.52
N ASN A 593 16.39 -3.67 12.51
CA ASN A 593 17.54 -4.42 13.01
C ASN A 593 18.14 -5.33 11.93
N GLU A 594 17.35 -6.04 11.12
CA GLU A 594 17.85 -6.87 10.02
C GLU A 594 18.55 -6.04 8.93
N LYS A 595 18.01 -4.88 8.57
CA LYS A 595 18.67 -3.93 7.67
C LYS A 595 20.00 -3.44 8.24
N ASN A 596 20.01 -3.13 9.54
CA ASN A 596 21.21 -2.68 10.24
C ASN A 596 22.24 -3.81 10.46
N ILE A 597 21.80 -5.07 10.60
CA ILE A 597 22.66 -6.28 10.65
C ILE A 597 23.24 -6.61 9.26
N GLY A 598 22.50 -6.35 8.18
CA GLY A 598 23.00 -6.39 6.80
C GLY A 598 24.18 -5.43 6.57
N ASN A 599 24.21 -4.32 7.31
CA ASN A 599 25.36 -3.43 7.48
C ASN A 599 26.32 -3.99 8.56
N SER A 600 26.95 -5.13 8.28
CA SER A 600 27.96 -5.80 9.14
C SER A 600 29.26 -5.02 9.39
N GLY A 601 29.20 -3.68 9.34
CA GLY A 601 30.25 -2.76 9.74
C GLY A 601 30.07 -2.19 11.14
N ALA A 602 28.85 -2.05 11.69
CA ALA A 602 28.61 -1.21 12.88
C ALA A 602 29.32 -1.71 14.16
N SER A 603 29.24 -2.99 14.49
CA SER A 603 29.90 -3.57 15.68
C SER A 603 31.43 -3.70 15.51
N ASN A 604 31.91 -3.97 14.30
CA ASN A 604 33.34 -3.92 13.97
C ASN A 604 33.90 -2.49 13.98
N LEU A 605 33.10 -1.52 13.54
CA LEU A 605 33.41 -0.10 13.53
C LEU A 605 33.38 0.48 14.95
N GLU A 606 32.44 0.05 15.80
CA GLU A 606 32.42 0.43 17.21
C GLU A 606 33.69 -0.06 17.94
N ALA A 607 34.06 -1.33 17.74
CA ALA A 607 35.29 -1.89 18.28
C ALA A 607 36.55 -1.16 17.75
N LEU A 608 36.58 -0.84 16.45
CA LEU A 608 37.66 -0.10 15.80
C LEU A 608 37.76 1.36 16.30
N LEU A 609 36.64 2.07 16.42
CA LEU A 609 36.59 3.46 16.88
C LEU A 609 36.93 3.58 18.38
N LYS A 610 36.51 2.60 19.20
CA LYS A 610 36.97 2.47 20.60
C LYS A 610 38.49 2.25 20.65
N SER A 611 39.04 1.41 19.77
CA SER A 611 40.49 1.17 19.70
C SER A 611 41.31 2.39 19.24
N GLN A 612 40.69 3.37 18.58
CA GLN A 612 41.31 4.63 18.16
C GLN A 612 41.13 5.78 19.18
N GLY A 613 40.56 5.50 20.37
CA GLY A 613 40.48 6.48 21.46
C GLY A 613 39.39 7.54 21.30
N LEU A 614 38.38 7.31 20.46
CA LEU A 614 37.21 8.19 20.42
C LEU A 614 36.34 8.01 21.68
N SER A 615 35.80 9.12 22.18
CA SER A 615 34.84 9.13 23.29
C SER A 615 33.55 8.40 22.91
N SER A 616 32.95 7.70 23.87
CA SER A 616 31.68 6.96 23.74
C SER A 616 30.57 7.77 23.06
N GLU A 617 30.48 9.07 23.34
CA GLU A 617 29.48 9.98 22.77
C GLU A 617 29.65 10.18 21.25
N LYS A 618 30.89 10.41 20.78
CA LYS A 618 31.20 10.54 19.35
C LYS A 618 31.01 9.23 18.58
N ILE A 619 31.22 8.09 19.26
CA ILE A 619 31.00 6.77 18.68
C ILE A 619 29.49 6.52 18.51
N SER A 620 28.67 6.84 19.51
CA SER A 620 27.21 6.80 19.37
C SER A 620 26.69 7.75 18.28
N GLU A 621 27.30 8.92 18.11
CA GLU A 621 26.93 9.86 17.05
C GLU A 621 27.30 9.34 15.65
N ALA A 622 28.48 8.72 15.49
CA ALA A 622 28.90 8.10 14.24
C ALA A 622 28.08 6.84 13.87
N LEU A 623 27.68 6.04 14.87
CA LEU A 623 26.83 4.87 14.66
C LEU A 623 25.39 5.26 14.26
N ARG A 624 24.84 6.34 14.85
CA ARG A 624 23.54 6.91 14.45
C ARG A 624 23.49 7.36 12.99
N LEU A 625 24.62 7.76 12.40
CA LEU A 625 24.71 8.14 10.98
C LEU A 625 24.71 6.93 10.03
N ILE A 626 24.92 5.72 10.54
CA ILE A 626 25.06 4.46 9.76
C ILE A 626 23.82 3.57 9.92
N GLU A 627 23.05 3.76 10.98
CA GLU A 627 21.78 3.08 11.20
C GLU A 627 20.73 3.57 10.18
N SER A 628 20.16 2.63 9.42
CA SER A 628 18.97 2.93 8.64
C SER A 628 17.79 3.05 9.60
N GLU A 629 17.25 4.25 9.74
CA GLU A 629 16.10 4.49 10.59
C GLU A 629 14.81 4.15 9.80
N ASP A 630 13.92 3.38 10.41
CA ASP A 630 12.62 3.10 9.81
C ASP A 630 11.70 4.33 10.02
N GLU A 631 11.56 5.15 8.98
CA GLU A 631 10.80 6.42 9.04
C GLU A 631 9.35 6.24 9.54
N ILE A 632 8.72 5.11 9.24
CA ILE A 632 7.38 4.78 9.73
C ILE A 632 7.41 4.51 11.24
N LEU A 633 8.36 3.70 11.72
CA LEU A 633 8.53 3.45 13.15
C LEU A 633 8.84 4.75 13.90
N LYS A 634 9.69 5.60 13.32
CA LYS A 634 10.03 6.93 13.84
C LYS A 634 8.81 7.83 13.96
N SER A 635 7.94 7.87 12.95
CA SER A 635 6.70 8.64 13.02
C SER A 635 5.78 8.16 14.14
N VAL A 636 5.62 6.84 14.31
CA VAL A 636 4.78 6.29 15.39
C VAL A 636 5.38 6.60 16.77
N LYS A 637 6.70 6.46 16.93
CA LYS A 637 7.40 6.89 18.15
C LYS A 637 7.16 8.37 18.43
N ALA A 638 7.36 9.24 17.44
CA ALA A 638 7.16 10.68 17.57
C ALA A 638 5.73 11.04 17.99
N ALA A 639 4.71 10.37 17.45
CA ALA A 639 3.32 10.57 17.86
C ALA A 639 3.12 10.28 19.35
N VAL A 640 3.66 9.16 19.86
CA VAL A 640 3.56 8.81 21.28
C VAL A 640 4.29 9.82 22.17
N LEU A 641 5.52 10.20 21.78
CA LEU A 641 6.37 11.12 22.54
C LEU A 641 5.80 12.53 22.61
N ASN A 642 5.19 13.01 21.52
CA ASN A 642 4.55 14.32 21.48
C ASN A 642 3.22 14.35 22.26
N PHE A 643 2.58 13.19 22.43
CA PHE A 643 1.25 13.10 23.04
C PHE A 643 1.29 12.86 24.55
N VAL A 644 2.20 12.01 25.03
CA VAL A 644 2.23 11.53 26.42
C VAL A 644 3.39 12.18 27.19
N ASP A 645 3.05 13.13 28.06
CA ASP A 645 4.00 13.85 28.90
C ASP A 645 4.91 12.91 29.70
N GLY A 646 6.20 13.23 29.74
CA GLY A 646 7.21 12.52 30.55
C GLY A 646 7.80 11.28 29.88
N ILE A 647 7.28 10.84 28.73
CA ILE A 647 7.87 9.75 27.93
C ILE A 647 8.85 10.35 26.92
N THR A 648 10.10 9.90 26.96
CA THR A 648 11.17 10.38 26.07
C THR A 648 11.63 9.34 25.05
N ASP A 649 11.26 8.07 25.25
CA ASP A 649 11.63 6.99 24.33
C ASP A 649 10.69 5.78 24.50
N ILE A 650 10.53 4.99 23.44
CA ILE A 650 9.80 3.71 23.42
C ILE A 650 10.50 2.73 22.49
N PHE A 651 10.86 1.54 23.00
CA PHE A 651 11.73 0.57 22.33
C PHE A 651 11.54 -0.85 22.88
N ILE A 652 11.93 -1.85 22.09
CA ILE A 652 11.92 -3.25 22.53
C ILE A 652 13.31 -3.64 23.01
N GLU A 653 13.35 -4.39 24.11
CA GLU A 653 14.54 -5.06 24.58
C GLU A 653 14.33 -6.56 24.55
N ARG A 654 15.35 -7.32 24.13
CA ARG A 654 15.25 -8.77 23.91
C ARG A 654 15.85 -9.60 25.05
N GLU A 655 16.76 -9.02 25.84
CA GLU A 655 17.40 -9.69 26.97
C GLU A 655 16.97 -9.04 28.30
N PRO A 656 16.72 -9.81 29.36
CA PRO A 656 16.71 -11.28 29.44
C PRO A 656 15.43 -11.92 28.85
N GLU A 657 14.35 -11.17 28.71
CA GLU A 657 13.11 -11.58 28.03
C GLU A 657 12.62 -10.44 27.13
N ILE A 658 11.96 -10.80 26.04
CA ILE A 658 11.48 -9.79 25.09
C ILE A 658 10.35 -8.95 25.69
N GLY A 659 10.57 -7.64 25.77
CA GLY A 659 9.68 -6.70 26.43
C GLY A 659 9.66 -5.36 25.72
N LEU A 660 8.50 -4.69 25.75
CA LEU A 660 8.40 -3.29 25.34
C LEU A 660 8.66 -2.39 26.55
N PHE A 661 9.58 -1.45 26.38
CA PHE A 661 10.02 -0.52 27.41
C PHE A 661 9.80 0.93 26.97
N VAL A 662 9.56 1.78 27.96
CA VAL A 662 9.53 3.24 27.80
C VAL A 662 10.58 3.87 28.70
N LYS A 663 11.19 4.97 28.25
CA LYS A 663 11.91 5.87 29.16
C LYS A 663 10.94 6.93 29.63
N LYS A 664 10.59 6.87 30.91
CA LYS A 664 9.75 7.85 31.58
C LYS A 664 10.60 8.60 32.62
N ASP A 665 10.70 9.92 32.51
CA ASP A 665 11.51 10.75 33.41
C ASP A 665 12.97 10.23 33.55
N ASN A 666 13.57 9.82 32.43
CA ASN A 666 14.88 9.15 32.33
C ASN A 666 14.99 7.76 33.01
N VAL A 667 13.91 7.22 33.54
CA VAL A 667 13.85 5.86 34.08
C VAL A 667 13.28 4.92 33.04
N LYS A 668 13.99 3.82 32.78
CA LYS A 668 13.50 2.74 31.92
C LYS A 668 12.47 1.92 32.71
N VAL A 669 11.27 1.79 32.15
CA VAL A 669 10.15 1.07 32.77
C VAL A 669 9.54 0.13 31.74
N ASN A 670 9.20 -1.10 32.12
CA ASN A 670 8.46 -1.99 31.23
C ASN A 670 7.04 -1.45 31.05
N ILE A 671 6.49 -1.47 29.84
CA ILE A 671 5.18 -0.88 29.57
C ILE A 671 4.07 -1.49 30.46
N ASN A 672 4.17 -2.77 30.83
CA ASN A 672 3.21 -3.42 31.72
C ASN A 672 3.24 -2.88 33.17
N GLN A 673 4.32 -2.20 33.57
CA GLN A 673 4.47 -1.55 34.89
C GLN A 673 3.88 -0.13 34.93
N LEU A 674 3.52 0.46 33.78
CA LEU A 674 2.83 1.75 33.74
C LEU A 674 1.40 1.63 34.28
N SER A 675 0.81 2.75 34.69
CA SER A 675 -0.59 2.79 35.09
C SER A 675 -1.53 2.39 33.94
N GLN A 676 -2.71 1.89 34.24
CA GLN A 676 -3.68 1.49 33.21
C GLN A 676 -4.01 2.64 32.25
N GLY A 677 -4.19 3.86 32.77
CA GLY A 677 -4.44 5.05 31.97
C GLY A 677 -3.31 5.37 30.98
N GLU A 678 -2.06 5.27 31.41
CA GLU A 678 -0.88 5.47 30.53
C GLU A 678 -0.83 4.44 29.42
N ARG A 679 -1.00 3.16 29.76
CA ARG A 679 -0.97 2.08 28.77
C ARG A 679 -2.06 2.29 27.73
N VAL A 680 -3.29 2.58 28.15
CA VAL A 680 -4.41 2.84 27.24
C VAL A 680 -4.12 4.04 26.33
N LEU A 681 -3.55 5.12 26.88
CA LEU A 681 -3.24 6.33 26.11
C LEU A 681 -2.14 6.09 25.07
N ILE A 682 -1.01 5.51 25.49
CA ILE A 682 0.10 5.14 24.60
C ILE A 682 -0.39 4.21 23.51
N SER A 683 -1.15 3.18 23.87
CA SER A 683 -1.70 2.21 22.93
C SER A 683 -2.63 2.88 21.92
N LEU A 684 -3.54 3.75 22.36
CA LEU A 684 -4.49 4.45 21.50
C LEU A 684 -3.75 5.32 20.46
N VAL A 685 -2.81 6.14 20.92
CA VAL A 685 -2.04 7.05 20.05
C VAL A 685 -1.16 6.26 19.08
N ALA A 686 -0.47 5.24 19.58
CA ALA A 686 0.39 4.39 18.77
C ALA A 686 -0.43 3.63 17.71
N ASP A 687 -1.64 3.16 18.05
CA ASP A 687 -2.48 2.44 17.08
C ASP A 687 -3.06 3.37 16.00
N ILE A 688 -3.46 4.60 16.35
CA ILE A 688 -3.88 5.60 15.35
C ILE A 688 -2.71 5.91 14.40
N ALA A 689 -1.54 6.25 14.95
CA ALA A 689 -0.35 6.57 14.15
C ALA A 689 0.11 5.39 13.29
N ARG A 690 0.07 4.17 13.85
CA ARG A 690 0.35 2.93 13.11
C ARG A 690 -0.60 2.76 11.94
N ARG A 691 -1.91 2.87 12.16
CA ARG A 691 -2.91 2.68 11.09
C ARG A 691 -2.74 3.73 10.00
N LEU A 692 -2.47 4.99 10.35
CA LEU A 692 -2.16 6.03 9.37
C LEU A 692 -0.90 5.72 8.58
N SER A 693 0.14 5.18 9.22
CA SER A 693 1.40 4.80 8.57
C SER A 693 1.27 3.59 7.65
N ILE A 694 0.39 2.63 7.99
CA ILE A 694 0.09 1.48 7.12
C ILE A 694 -0.76 1.93 5.93
N LEU A 695 -1.69 2.87 6.16
CA LEU A 695 -2.55 3.38 5.09
C LEU A 695 -1.79 4.27 4.12
N ASN A 696 -0.81 5.06 4.54
CA ASN A 696 -0.28 6.17 3.73
C ASN A 696 1.24 6.09 3.58
N TYR A 697 1.73 6.32 2.36
CA TYR A 697 3.16 6.48 2.06
C TYR A 697 3.51 7.97 2.00
N VAL A 698 3.34 8.67 3.13
CA VAL A 698 3.60 10.11 3.28
C VAL A 698 4.78 10.32 4.22
N ASP A 699 5.46 11.47 4.10
CA ASP A 699 6.63 11.81 4.93
C ASP A 699 6.28 11.86 6.42
N ASN A 700 5.10 12.39 6.76
CA ASN A 700 4.56 12.38 8.12
C ASN A 700 3.18 11.69 8.17
N PRO A 701 3.12 10.40 8.51
CA PRO A 701 1.87 9.66 8.67
C PRO A 701 0.84 10.31 9.60
N CYS A 702 1.26 11.09 10.59
CA CYS A 702 0.34 11.73 11.54
C CYS A 702 -0.51 12.84 10.89
N GLU A 703 -0.12 13.34 9.73
CA GLU A 703 -0.90 14.28 8.91
C GLU A 703 -1.93 13.58 8.02
N GLY A 704 -2.02 12.24 8.10
CA GLY A 704 -3.05 11.48 7.40
C GLY A 704 -4.47 11.91 7.78
N LYS A 705 -5.38 11.72 6.82
CA LYS A 705 -6.79 12.16 6.91
C LYS A 705 -7.67 11.01 7.38
N GLY A 706 -8.82 11.32 7.99
CA GLY A 706 -9.74 10.28 8.44
C GLY A 706 -10.77 10.69 9.48
N ILE A 707 -11.57 9.72 9.91
CA ILE A 707 -12.60 9.85 10.94
C ILE A 707 -12.27 8.85 12.06
N VAL A 708 -12.07 9.34 13.27
CA VAL A 708 -11.79 8.53 14.46
C VAL A 708 -12.92 8.72 15.46
N LEU A 709 -13.57 7.61 15.83
CA LEU A 709 -14.65 7.60 16.81
C LEU A 709 -14.09 7.08 18.14
N ILE A 710 -14.29 7.80 19.25
CA ILE A 710 -13.79 7.38 20.58
C ILE A 710 -14.92 7.48 21.61
N ASP A 711 -15.31 6.34 22.18
CA ASP A 711 -16.31 6.32 23.25
C ASP A 711 -15.63 6.57 24.60
N GLU A 712 -16.18 7.42 25.46
CA GLU A 712 -15.67 7.77 26.79
C GLU A 712 -14.16 8.05 26.78
N LEU A 713 -13.75 9.14 26.12
CA LEU A 713 -12.33 9.50 25.94
C LEU A 713 -11.51 9.48 27.24
N GLU A 714 -12.13 9.84 28.35
CA GLU A 714 -11.54 9.93 29.69
C GLU A 714 -11.23 8.58 30.37
N LEU A 715 -11.63 7.44 29.81
CA LEU A 715 -11.52 6.14 30.47
C LEU A 715 -10.14 5.89 31.10
N HIS A 716 -10.12 5.75 32.43
CA HIS A 716 -8.93 5.57 33.28
C HIS A 716 -7.84 6.66 33.20
N LEU A 717 -8.15 7.83 32.64
CA LEU A 717 -7.20 8.95 32.57
C LEU A 717 -7.21 9.79 33.85
N HIS A 718 -6.02 10.22 34.27
CA HIS A 718 -5.89 11.17 35.37
C HIS A 718 -6.49 12.54 34.98
N PRO A 719 -7.14 13.29 35.90
CA PRO A 719 -7.78 14.58 35.59
C PRO A 719 -6.87 15.60 34.90
N LYS A 720 -5.57 15.63 35.26
CA LYS A 720 -4.57 16.48 34.59
C LYS A 720 -4.48 16.18 33.08
N TRP A 721 -4.51 14.90 32.67
CA TRP A 721 -4.43 14.54 31.26
C TRP A 721 -5.75 14.74 30.54
N GLN A 722 -6.88 14.62 31.25
CA GLN A 722 -8.19 14.97 30.70
C GLN A 722 -8.26 16.44 30.24
N GLN A 723 -7.47 17.34 30.84
CA GLN A 723 -7.39 18.74 30.40
C GLN A 723 -6.52 18.96 29.15
N ASN A 724 -5.62 18.03 28.82
CA ASN A 724 -4.70 18.20 27.68
C ASN A 724 -5.08 17.33 26.49
N ILE A 725 -5.85 16.25 26.70
CA ILE A 725 -6.04 15.20 25.70
C ILE A 725 -6.65 15.69 24.38
N VAL A 726 -7.63 16.60 24.42
CA VAL A 726 -8.26 17.14 23.20
C VAL A 726 -7.27 17.98 22.40
N GLU A 727 -6.49 18.82 23.08
CA GLU A 727 -5.47 19.65 22.45
C GLU A 727 -4.34 18.79 21.87
N ASN A 728 -3.92 17.75 22.59
CA ASN A 728 -2.92 16.80 22.11
C ASN A 728 -3.42 16.03 20.88
N LEU A 729 -4.71 15.65 20.81
CA LEU A 729 -5.30 15.04 19.62
C LEU A 729 -5.27 15.99 18.41
N ARG A 730 -5.62 17.27 18.60
CA ARG A 730 -5.57 18.29 17.53
C ARG A 730 -4.15 18.50 17.00
N ASN A 731 -3.18 18.59 17.91
CA ASN A 731 -1.79 18.88 17.53
C ASN A 731 -1.10 17.66 16.91
N THR A 732 -1.39 16.46 17.41
CA THR A 732 -0.76 15.23 16.91
C THR A 732 -1.39 14.75 15.61
N PHE A 733 -2.72 14.89 15.45
CA PHE A 733 -3.47 14.40 14.30
C PHE A 733 -4.35 15.51 13.69
N PRO A 734 -3.74 16.55 13.09
CA PRO A 734 -4.45 17.77 12.69
C PRO A 734 -5.53 17.56 11.62
N ASN A 735 -5.41 16.51 10.80
CA ASN A 735 -6.31 16.23 9.68
C ASN A 735 -7.33 15.11 9.97
N ILE A 736 -7.45 14.68 11.23
CA ILE A 736 -8.43 13.69 11.67
C ILE A 736 -9.66 14.39 12.25
N GLN A 737 -10.85 14.01 11.78
CA GLN A 737 -12.09 14.36 12.43
C GLN A 737 -12.35 13.36 13.57
N PHE A 738 -12.22 13.83 14.81
CA PHE A 738 -12.59 13.08 15.98
C PHE A 738 -14.06 13.32 16.35
N ILE A 739 -14.76 12.22 16.58
CA ILE A 739 -16.13 12.22 17.11
C ILE A 739 -16.11 11.42 18.41
N ILE A 740 -16.35 12.11 19.50
CA ILE A 740 -15.99 11.65 20.83
C ILE A 740 -17.20 11.72 21.75
N THR A 741 -17.30 10.82 22.70
CA THR A 741 -18.21 10.96 23.85
C THR A 741 -17.39 11.14 25.13
N THR A 742 -17.94 11.87 26.10
CA THR A 742 -17.29 12.05 27.40
C THR A 742 -18.29 12.32 28.51
N HIS A 743 -17.91 11.92 29.73
CA HIS A 743 -18.51 12.31 31.00
C HIS A 743 -17.60 13.21 31.84
N SER A 744 -16.47 13.66 31.29
CA SER A 744 -15.49 14.45 32.02
C SER A 744 -15.76 15.95 31.90
N PRO A 745 -16.06 16.67 33.01
CA PRO A 745 -16.11 18.12 32.98
C PRO A 745 -14.74 18.75 32.69
N GLN A 746 -13.63 18.05 32.97
CA GLN A 746 -12.28 18.51 32.63
C GLN A 746 -12.07 18.55 31.12
N ILE A 747 -12.51 17.53 30.38
CA ILE A 747 -12.48 17.53 28.91
C ILE A 747 -13.38 18.65 28.36
N LEU A 748 -14.59 18.80 28.91
CA LEU A 748 -15.53 19.81 28.41
C LEU A 748 -15.04 21.24 28.60
N SER A 749 -14.26 21.50 29.65
CA SER A 749 -13.63 22.81 29.86
C SER A 749 -12.59 23.20 28.79
N THR A 750 -12.17 22.26 27.93
CA THR A 750 -11.17 22.53 26.88
C THR A 750 -11.75 22.44 25.46
N VAL A 751 -13.08 22.38 25.35
CA VAL A 751 -13.79 22.22 24.07
C VAL A 751 -14.65 23.47 23.84
N ARG A 752 -14.75 23.93 22.59
CA ARG A 752 -15.57 25.10 22.25
C ARG A 752 -17.04 24.72 22.14
N LYS A 753 -17.94 25.68 22.40
CA LYS A 753 -19.39 25.39 22.46
C LYS A 753 -19.95 24.77 21.18
N ASP A 754 -19.45 25.22 20.02
CA ASP A 754 -19.90 24.77 18.70
C ASP A 754 -19.50 23.32 18.40
N GLU A 755 -18.57 22.77 19.18
CA GLU A 755 -18.07 21.40 19.08
C GLU A 755 -18.84 20.44 20.00
N ILE A 756 -19.72 20.96 20.87
CA ILE A 756 -20.46 20.19 21.87
C ILE A 756 -21.91 19.99 21.42
N SER A 757 -22.36 18.74 21.48
CA SER A 757 -23.75 18.33 21.26
C SER A 757 -24.27 17.62 22.52
N ILE A 758 -25.29 18.19 23.13
CA ILE A 758 -25.93 17.69 24.35
C ILE A 758 -27.14 16.85 23.95
N ILE A 759 -27.15 15.57 24.35
CA ILE A 759 -28.22 14.64 24.07
C ILE A 759 -29.19 14.64 25.25
N ASN A 760 -30.38 15.19 25.01
CA ASN A 760 -31.45 15.29 26.00
C ASN A 760 -32.72 14.60 25.51
N PHE A 761 -33.53 14.12 26.46
CA PHE A 761 -34.85 13.55 26.20
C PHE A 761 -35.90 14.49 26.78
N THR A 762 -36.78 14.98 25.92
CA THR A 762 -37.98 15.78 26.29
C THR A 762 -39.20 15.08 25.73
N ASP A 763 -40.19 14.78 26.56
CA ASP A 763 -41.42 14.04 26.17
C ASP A 763 -41.12 12.73 25.44
N ASP A 764 -40.17 11.94 25.96
CA ASP A 764 -39.65 10.69 25.37
C ASP A 764 -39.03 10.82 23.96
N LYS A 765 -38.86 12.04 23.46
CA LYS A 765 -38.17 12.33 22.19
C LYS A 765 -36.75 12.78 22.45
N CYS A 766 -35.81 12.10 21.81
CA CYS A 766 -34.40 12.50 21.80
C CYS A 766 -34.23 13.79 20.99
N ARG A 767 -33.50 14.76 21.54
CA ARG A 767 -33.12 16.01 20.87
C ARG A 767 -31.64 16.29 21.10
N ILE A 768 -31.03 16.98 20.14
CA ILE A 768 -29.70 17.57 20.30
C ILE A 768 -29.88 19.04 20.66
N GLU A 769 -29.27 19.42 21.78
CA GLU A 769 -29.14 20.79 22.24
C GLU A 769 -27.66 21.20 22.17
N HIS A 770 -27.41 22.51 22.18
CA HIS A 770 -26.07 23.07 22.19
C HIS A 770 -25.89 23.96 23.41
N PRO A 771 -24.65 24.12 23.94
CA PRO A 771 -24.41 25.01 25.05
C PRO A 771 -24.85 26.44 24.75
N LEU A 772 -25.48 27.09 25.74
CA LEU A 772 -25.92 28.49 25.61
C LEU A 772 -24.77 29.49 25.75
N GLY A 773 -23.78 29.16 26.59
CA GLY A 773 -22.61 29.99 26.90
C GLY A 773 -21.31 29.48 26.26
N GLU A 774 -20.25 30.27 26.39
CA GLU A 774 -18.89 29.84 26.03
C GLU A 774 -18.41 28.77 27.00
N THR A 775 -17.87 27.67 26.48
CA THR A 775 -17.44 26.52 27.28
C THR A 775 -15.93 26.40 27.41
N TYR A 776 -15.17 27.07 26.55
CA TYR A 776 -13.71 26.97 26.54
C TYR A 776 -13.09 27.77 27.69
N GLY A 777 -12.34 27.10 28.55
CA GLY A 777 -11.65 27.67 29.71
C GLY A 777 -12.49 27.82 30.97
N ILE A 778 -13.73 27.30 31.00
CA ILE A 778 -14.60 27.39 32.20
C ILE A 778 -14.09 26.48 33.33
N ALA A 779 -14.44 26.78 34.57
CA ALA A 779 -14.09 25.88 35.68
C ALA A 779 -14.86 24.56 35.57
N SER A 780 -14.27 23.46 36.05
CA SER A 780 -14.94 22.14 35.99
C SER A 780 -16.27 22.10 36.74
N ASN A 781 -16.43 22.89 37.79
CA ASN A 781 -17.72 23.03 38.49
C ASN A 781 -18.78 23.69 37.62
N ASP A 782 -18.40 24.70 36.84
CA ASP A 782 -19.32 25.39 35.94
C ASP A 782 -19.70 24.47 34.77
N ALA A 783 -18.75 23.68 34.24
CA ALA A 783 -19.03 22.64 33.26
C ALA A 783 -20.05 21.59 33.77
N LEU A 784 -19.94 21.18 35.04
CA LEU A 784 -20.91 20.26 35.65
C LEU A 784 -22.32 20.86 35.69
N VAL A 785 -22.44 22.13 36.08
CA VAL A 785 -23.72 22.81 36.19
C VAL A 785 -24.32 23.10 34.81
N GLU A 786 -23.57 23.76 33.95
CA GLU A 786 -24.08 24.33 32.70
C GLU A 786 -24.24 23.29 31.59
N LEU A 787 -23.37 22.27 31.54
CA LEU A 787 -23.35 21.30 30.44
C LEU A 787 -23.91 19.95 30.85
N MET A 788 -23.57 19.49 32.05
CA MET A 788 -23.98 18.17 32.53
C MET A 788 -25.27 18.22 33.36
N MET A 789 -25.76 19.41 33.73
CA MET A 789 -26.94 19.60 34.58
C MET A 789 -26.81 18.89 35.94
N VAL A 790 -25.58 18.83 36.47
CA VAL A 790 -25.24 18.18 37.74
C VAL A 790 -24.78 19.22 38.74
N ASP A 791 -25.31 19.15 39.96
CA ASP A 791 -24.78 19.94 41.07
C ASP A 791 -23.36 19.47 41.39
N PRO A 792 -22.34 20.34 41.39
CA PRO A 792 -20.97 19.95 41.70
C PRO A 792 -20.82 19.49 43.16
N ARG A 793 -21.81 19.77 44.01
CA ARG A 793 -21.88 19.26 45.38
C ARG A 793 -22.70 17.97 45.41
N PRO A 794 -22.21 16.93 46.11
CA PRO A 794 -22.98 15.71 46.28
C PRO A 794 -24.30 16.00 47.01
N PRO A 795 -25.37 15.22 46.76
CA PRO A 795 -26.71 15.45 47.33
C PRO A 795 -26.79 15.01 48.80
N LEU A 796 -26.00 15.64 49.67
CA LEU A 796 -25.99 15.41 51.12
C LEU A 796 -26.99 16.34 51.82
N THR A 797 -27.49 15.91 52.98
CA THR A 797 -28.46 16.65 53.80
C THR A 797 -28.02 18.08 54.09
N TRP A 798 -26.76 18.27 54.54
CA TRP A 798 -26.23 19.60 54.82
C TRP A 798 -26.13 20.50 53.57
N VAL A 799 -26.02 19.95 52.35
CA VAL A 799 -25.91 20.77 51.13
C VAL A 799 -27.23 21.50 50.86
N ASN A 800 -28.37 20.83 51.09
CA ASN A 800 -29.69 21.44 50.99
C ASN A 800 -29.90 22.48 52.11
N ASN A 801 -29.57 22.13 53.36
CA ASN A 801 -29.63 23.04 54.50
C ASN A 801 -28.75 24.29 54.27
N LEU A 802 -27.57 24.13 53.67
CA LEU A 802 -26.67 25.22 53.33
C LEU A 802 -27.25 26.11 52.22
N LYS A 803 -27.89 25.54 51.20
CA LYS A 803 -28.58 26.33 50.15
C LYS A 803 -29.71 27.17 50.74
N GLU A 804 -30.54 26.57 51.59
CA GLU A 804 -31.62 27.27 52.30
C GLU A 804 -31.05 28.37 53.21
N TYR A 805 -30.00 28.07 53.97
CA TYR A 805 -29.34 29.05 54.84
C TYR A 805 -28.74 30.22 54.04
N LEU A 806 -28.06 29.94 52.92
CA LEU A 806 -27.53 30.98 52.02
C LEU A 806 -28.64 31.85 51.41
N ASN A 807 -29.81 31.26 51.10
CA ASN A 807 -30.99 32.00 50.65
C ASN A 807 -31.56 32.89 51.77
N LEU A 808 -31.62 32.39 53.02
CA LEU A 808 -32.00 33.21 54.18
C LEU A 808 -31.01 34.35 54.43
N ILE A 809 -29.71 34.14 54.21
CA ILE A 809 -28.71 35.24 54.22
C ILE A 809 -29.04 36.24 53.11
N ASP A 810 -29.42 35.76 51.92
CA ASP A 810 -29.72 36.64 50.82
C ASP A 810 -30.95 37.51 51.05
N LEU A 811 -31.98 36.94 51.66
CA LEU A 811 -33.22 37.62 52.08
C LEU A 811 -33.07 38.43 53.38
N GLY A 812 -31.89 38.46 54.01
CA GLY A 812 -31.66 39.15 55.29
C GLY A 812 -32.30 38.48 56.51
N LYS A 813 -32.82 37.24 56.36
CA LYS A 813 -33.53 36.46 57.38
C LYS A 813 -32.65 35.45 58.13
N HIS A 814 -31.33 35.50 57.96
CA HIS A 814 -30.40 34.56 58.61
C HIS A 814 -30.43 34.60 60.15
N CYS A 815 -30.82 35.72 60.76
CA CYS A 815 -31.00 35.83 62.22
C CYS A 815 -32.37 35.35 62.74
N SER A 816 -33.28 34.92 61.84
CA SER A 816 -34.58 34.35 62.23
C SER A 816 -34.42 33.04 62.99
N SER A 817 -35.48 32.56 63.65
CA SER A 817 -35.48 31.27 64.34
C SER A 817 -35.12 30.10 63.42
N GLU A 818 -35.57 30.16 62.16
CA GLU A 818 -35.25 29.19 61.11
C GLU A 818 -33.79 29.29 60.67
N GLY A 819 -33.29 30.52 60.45
CA GLY A 819 -31.89 30.76 60.09
C GLY A 819 -30.89 30.31 61.16
N LYS A 820 -31.18 30.56 62.44
CA LYS A 820 -30.36 30.07 63.57
C LYS A 820 -30.37 28.55 63.67
N LYS A 821 -31.55 27.91 63.57
CA LYS A 821 -31.66 26.44 63.55
C LYS A 821 -30.86 25.80 62.42
N LEU A 822 -30.94 26.36 61.21
CA LEU A 822 -30.17 25.90 60.06
C LEU A 822 -28.67 26.09 60.30
N ARG A 823 -28.25 27.22 60.89
CA ARG A 823 -26.85 27.46 61.25
C ARG A 823 -26.34 26.45 62.28
N ASP A 824 -27.04 26.27 63.39
CA ASP A 824 -26.65 25.33 64.46
C ASP A 824 -26.58 23.90 63.94
N SER A 825 -27.54 23.50 63.09
CA SER A 825 -27.55 22.20 62.43
C SER A 825 -26.32 22.01 61.52
N LEU A 826 -26.00 23.01 60.69
CA LEU A 826 -24.82 22.98 59.82
C LEU A 826 -23.50 22.97 60.61
N GLU A 827 -23.41 23.72 61.71
CA GLU A 827 -22.23 23.71 62.59
C GLU A 827 -22.05 22.37 63.30
N CYS A 828 -23.15 21.73 63.73
CA CYS A 828 -23.12 20.39 64.33
C CYS A 828 -22.63 19.33 63.33
N GLU A 829 -23.07 19.40 62.07
CA GLU A 829 -22.73 18.41 61.04
C GLU A 829 -21.34 18.64 60.42
N LEU A 830 -20.91 19.90 60.24
CA LEU A 830 -19.67 20.25 59.50
C LEU A 830 -18.53 20.75 60.40
N GLY A 831 -18.83 21.17 61.62
CA GLY A 831 -17.93 21.91 62.50
C GLY A 831 -17.86 23.40 62.18
N GLU A 832 -17.67 24.24 63.21
CA GLU A 832 -17.63 25.71 63.12
C GLU A 832 -16.53 26.22 62.16
N GLY A 833 -15.43 25.49 62.04
CA GLY A 833 -14.30 25.82 61.15
C GLY A 833 -14.50 25.49 59.67
N HIS A 834 -15.66 24.95 59.28
CA HIS A 834 -15.88 24.51 57.90
C HIS A 834 -15.86 25.68 56.90
N HIS A 835 -15.13 25.52 55.80
CA HIS A 835 -14.87 26.58 54.81
C HIS A 835 -16.15 27.24 54.26
N GLU A 836 -17.22 26.47 54.05
CA GLU A 836 -18.48 27.00 53.54
C GLU A 836 -19.24 27.85 54.57
N LEU A 837 -19.14 27.53 55.86
CA LEU A 837 -19.70 28.36 56.93
C LEU A 837 -18.93 29.67 57.05
N GLN A 838 -17.60 29.63 56.94
CA GLN A 838 -16.77 30.84 56.88
C GLN A 838 -17.07 31.71 55.65
N LYS A 839 -17.43 31.12 54.50
CA LYS A 839 -17.92 31.87 53.32
C LYS A 839 -19.26 32.53 53.60
N ALA A 840 -20.20 31.82 54.24
CA ALA A 840 -21.48 32.38 54.65
C ALA A 840 -21.29 33.58 55.60
N ASP A 841 -20.38 33.48 56.57
CA ASP A 841 -20.07 34.56 57.52
C ASP A 841 -19.43 35.77 56.84
N ARG A 842 -18.57 35.55 55.84
CA ARG A 842 -18.05 36.63 54.99
C ARG A 842 -19.15 37.30 54.17
N LYS A 843 -20.11 36.53 53.66
CA LYS A 843 -21.26 37.06 52.91
C LYS A 843 -22.17 37.93 53.79
N ILE A 844 -22.45 37.49 55.03
CA ILE A 844 -23.18 38.25 56.04
C ILE A 844 -22.45 39.57 56.35
N ARG A 845 -21.15 39.51 56.67
CA ARG A 845 -20.32 40.70 56.94
C ARG A 845 -20.31 41.68 55.78
N ARG A 846 -20.18 41.19 54.54
CA ARG A 846 -20.19 42.03 53.35
C ARG A 846 -21.53 42.74 53.17
N LYS A 847 -22.66 42.06 53.38
CA LYS A 847 -23.98 42.71 53.31
C LYS A 847 -24.18 43.74 54.41
N GLY A 848 -23.66 43.48 55.62
CA GLY A 848 -23.67 44.45 56.72
C GLY A 848 -22.98 45.77 56.38
N LEU A 849 -21.84 45.72 55.67
CA LEU A 849 -21.07 46.90 55.23
C LEU A 849 -21.75 47.72 54.12
N PHE A 850 -22.65 47.13 53.33
CA PHE A 850 -23.43 47.84 52.31
C PHE A 850 -24.81 48.32 52.82
N SER A 851 -25.15 47.96 54.06
CA SER A 851 -26.43 48.32 54.72
C SER A 851 -26.24 49.41 55.80
N SER A 852 -24.98 49.79 56.06
CA SER A 852 -24.54 50.92 56.89
C SER A 852 -24.14 52.09 56.01
#